data_AF-A0A914TGB1-F1
#
_entry.id   AF-A0A914TGB1-F1
#
_cell.length_a   1.000
_cell.length_b   1.000
_cell.length_c   1.000
_cell.angle_alpha   90.00
_cell.angle_beta   90.00
_cell.angle_gamma   90.00
#
_symmetry.space_group_name_H-M   'P 1'
#
loop_
_entity.id
_entity.type
_entity.pdbx_description
1 polymer ?
#
loop_
_entity_poly.entity_id
_entity_poly.type
_entity_poly.pdbx_seq_one_letter_code
_entity_poly.pdbx_strand_id
1 'polypeptide(L)'
;MCFQVSAHELNKILLLLLGCAVQSEQKEHFINRIRCMRTELQAAIVEEIQKITEDSGHLLEIQSLEILPDDHRFLTVLDYLERIMKERDDYANGILEMAQNRTTTDLDEYENVSNGTTTSSSSTNGDCPSTTVLNGNGKMYKEVQYVTRSPSPSTQERHGGIENAELKQQLRRLKYDLEHKEECINICQEELQSRDEEIAKLKSERQKLISDAYAAKDLAEENEHLQEQILGLRKLEVENEQLKSKISQLSYYKNMSSRFEHDNKILQESLQMAEDQLQETKKRLEVVSEMEHKLHDSQIALKAANDEISKERDRIDELLIENGKLRREVKDHSYKRLDLERHLEAMEEFSTPNESFNDSLQSQLDVHNRSAILELKLENQKLQKQLEDSSKPGEMFELKEELAAAERKAEEKLSEIKKLVVELENAQDAKNRAETRLSSIRIEHESLTQTLNETRRQLSAVQSDLTIRKEDEILQKRVRELEQTVTSKDESVLTLEEEKKRIETQLEKTKQKQKESRHELDTLKDEYANLETTLAATERSKKTLEAERNSLKARVESLEDKCDQLNVKLVNYENLERRYANSENLLIEKSNKIADLEAENRTTKQQSELEMKKAQRLREDLVSEKCRIGDLLSRLRTVCNSIRSNGGKLNNAEELMSDDEKLIDIIDDVIMQALNAARREADALRLQQQLQIAELDDLKKDIEKLRRAEGELNESDDKVKELVMENKNIKEQVTLLQERLRKLQVEDSAKASELQAIKRDMEEIHNKNTNNSRHSPEIAKLQVQLRNAQLQEELHREDNVNLRKQIETAIKVKTEYEKKLNSLQATQDALIADYNRLENLHHLLGADYDRTKVELMQLKQRIKVERMNGSELSTREKMHIEATLRNEREESQKILREAENEISRLQKELSDFRRENCAMLRNTDERSDELRRLRVAECSQKSTINSLNGTIQQLNHNQELHERSLNDKDTFHALQRDLQEQLVTLRRNKEKLEEKIMDQYKSMDSRKIKEKQTLMKRAAKALMPKATTRKAIQAPPPNGSTTEDSSIDETHGSFVSPPPPAAAVAALPTTTTSASSSNGQSSSSQTTITSHSATTQPIIKPETDSAVHRFFRRSSLLRRTNPLPRRSNEPSLSSLPTTTSAPINNNNLNTALPPLSPKNNNNQYASLRIKNNPIISSQLLQSPNGVGCCGLPQRRAPIAAIDDEIGIIKGRPSSAYENA
;
A
#
# COMPACT_ATOMS: atom_id res chain seq x y z
N MET A 1 -27.68 -55.76 -6.60
CA MET A 1 -27.82 -54.94 -5.37
C MET A 1 -26.95 -53.68 -5.42
N CYS A 2 -25.62 -53.76 -5.47
CA CYS A 2 -24.73 -52.57 -5.37
C CYS A 2 -25.12 -51.38 -6.28
N PHE A 3 -25.55 -51.65 -7.52
CA PHE A 3 -25.98 -50.60 -8.47
C PHE A 3 -27.28 -49.87 -8.09
N GLN A 4 -28.16 -50.49 -7.29
CA GLN A 4 -29.35 -49.83 -6.72
C GLN A 4 -28.99 -49.03 -5.46
N VAL A 5 -28.04 -49.52 -4.67
CA VAL A 5 -27.52 -48.78 -3.50
C VAL A 5 -26.81 -47.51 -3.97
N SER A 6 -25.92 -47.59 -4.96
CA SER A 6 -25.24 -46.40 -5.49
C SER A 6 -26.20 -45.40 -6.15
N ALA A 7 -27.23 -45.87 -6.85
CA ALA A 7 -28.27 -44.99 -7.40
C ALA A 7 -29.09 -44.29 -6.30
N HIS A 8 -29.41 -44.98 -5.21
CA HIS A 8 -30.14 -44.41 -4.07
C HIS A 8 -29.32 -43.33 -3.35
N GLU A 9 -28.04 -43.56 -3.07
CA GLU A 9 -27.16 -42.55 -2.47
C GLU A 9 -26.94 -41.35 -3.41
N LEU A 10 -26.85 -41.58 -4.73
CA LEU A 10 -26.72 -40.49 -5.70
C LEU A 10 -27.98 -39.61 -5.77
N ASN A 11 -29.18 -40.20 -5.61
CA ASN A 11 -30.42 -39.44 -5.45
C ASN A 11 -30.44 -38.62 -4.14
N LYS A 12 -29.94 -39.14 -3.01
CA LYS A 12 -29.80 -38.35 -1.77
C LYS A 12 -28.90 -37.12 -1.97
N ILE A 13 -27.79 -37.29 -2.67
CA ILE A 13 -26.86 -36.18 -3.00
C ILE A 13 -27.54 -35.15 -3.91
N LEU A 14 -28.35 -35.60 -4.88
CA LEU A 14 -29.14 -34.71 -5.75
C LEU A 14 -30.17 -33.91 -4.94
N LEU A 15 -30.93 -34.56 -4.06
CA LEU A 15 -31.89 -33.93 -3.15
C LEU A 15 -31.22 -32.89 -2.25
N LEU A 16 -30.06 -33.21 -1.67
CA LEU A 16 -29.28 -32.29 -0.83
C LEU A 16 -28.85 -31.03 -1.60
N LEU A 17 -28.25 -31.20 -2.79
CA LEU A 17 -27.84 -30.07 -3.65
C LEU A 17 -29.03 -29.19 -4.06
N LEU A 18 -30.18 -29.82 -4.30
CA LEU A 18 -31.41 -29.15 -4.72
C LEU A 18 -32.05 -28.36 -3.56
N GLY A 19 -32.06 -28.93 -2.34
CA GLY A 19 -32.45 -28.22 -1.12
C GLY A 19 -31.56 -27.00 -0.86
N CYS A 20 -30.23 -27.17 -0.92
CA CYS A 20 -29.29 -26.04 -0.80
C CYS A 20 -29.53 -24.95 -1.85
N ALA A 21 -29.82 -25.32 -3.10
CA ALA A 21 -30.11 -24.35 -4.16
C ALA A 21 -31.42 -23.56 -3.90
N VAL A 22 -32.46 -24.22 -3.40
CA VAL A 22 -33.76 -23.60 -3.05
C VAL A 22 -33.65 -22.69 -1.83
N GLN A 23 -32.86 -23.07 -0.82
CA GLN A 23 -32.61 -22.25 0.38
C GLN A 23 -31.62 -21.10 0.15
N SER A 24 -30.80 -21.15 -0.89
CA SER A 24 -29.78 -20.13 -1.15
C SER A 24 -30.38 -18.74 -1.43
N GLU A 25 -29.68 -17.69 -1.01
CA GLU A 25 -30.00 -16.30 -1.37
C GLU A 25 -29.98 -16.08 -2.90
N GLN A 26 -29.22 -16.90 -3.63
CA GLN A 26 -29.12 -16.88 -5.09
C GLN A 26 -30.14 -17.79 -5.80
N LYS A 27 -31.21 -18.25 -5.12
CA LYS A 27 -32.24 -19.14 -5.68
C LYS A 27 -32.80 -18.72 -7.03
N GLU A 28 -32.89 -17.42 -7.34
CA GLU A 28 -33.32 -16.94 -8.66
C GLU A 28 -32.34 -17.34 -9.79
N HIS A 29 -31.03 -17.38 -9.55
CA HIS A 29 -30.06 -17.88 -10.53
C HIS A 29 -30.27 -19.37 -10.81
N PHE A 30 -30.54 -20.18 -9.79
CA PHE A 30 -30.84 -21.60 -9.95
C PHE A 30 -32.17 -21.83 -10.68
N ILE A 31 -33.24 -21.10 -10.31
CA ILE A 31 -34.55 -21.14 -10.99
C ILE A 31 -34.39 -20.76 -12.47
N ASN A 32 -33.66 -19.68 -12.79
CA ASN A 32 -33.41 -19.28 -14.17
C ASN A 32 -32.53 -20.29 -14.93
N ARG A 33 -31.61 -20.99 -14.25
CA ARG A 33 -30.81 -22.07 -14.87
C ARG A 33 -31.64 -23.32 -15.17
N ILE A 34 -32.56 -23.69 -14.27
CA ILE A 34 -33.51 -24.81 -14.43
C ILE A 34 -34.53 -24.52 -15.54
N ARG A 35 -35.03 -23.29 -15.64
CA ARG A 35 -35.91 -22.82 -16.74
C ARG A 35 -35.26 -22.88 -18.13
N CYS A 36 -33.94 -22.96 -18.21
CA CYS A 36 -33.18 -23.13 -19.47
C CYS A 36 -32.84 -24.60 -19.79
N MET A 37 -33.39 -25.57 -19.05
CA MET A 37 -33.25 -27.01 -19.33
C MET A 37 -34.38 -27.53 -20.22
N ARG A 38 -34.30 -28.80 -20.65
CA ARG A 38 -35.39 -29.47 -21.39
C ARG A 38 -36.60 -29.62 -20.46
N THR A 39 -37.81 -29.49 -20.99
CA THR A 39 -39.08 -29.58 -20.23
C THR A 39 -39.23 -30.87 -19.42
N GLU A 40 -38.79 -32.01 -19.96
CA GLU A 40 -38.79 -33.31 -19.27
C GLU A 40 -37.91 -33.29 -18.01
N LEU A 41 -36.69 -32.74 -18.12
CA LEU A 41 -35.74 -32.61 -17.02
C LEU A 41 -36.19 -31.51 -16.03
N GLN A 42 -36.79 -30.44 -16.53
CA GLN A 42 -37.41 -29.40 -15.70
C GLN A 42 -38.55 -29.98 -14.86
N ALA A 43 -39.42 -30.82 -15.44
CA ALA A 43 -40.49 -31.48 -14.71
C ALA A 43 -39.95 -32.42 -13.63
N ALA A 44 -38.97 -33.28 -13.96
CA ALA A 44 -38.34 -34.18 -12.99
C ALA A 44 -37.63 -33.41 -11.85
N ILE A 45 -36.92 -32.32 -12.15
CA ILE A 45 -36.30 -31.47 -11.13
C ILE A 45 -37.35 -30.76 -10.27
N VAL A 46 -38.47 -30.31 -10.85
CA VAL A 46 -39.58 -29.73 -10.09
C VAL A 46 -40.25 -30.76 -9.18
N GLU A 47 -40.41 -32.01 -9.62
CA GLU A 47 -40.93 -33.11 -8.80
C GLU A 47 -40.01 -33.41 -7.60
N GLU A 48 -38.69 -33.38 -7.78
CA GLU A 48 -37.73 -33.52 -6.67
C GLU A 48 -37.64 -32.28 -5.78
N ILE A 49 -37.78 -31.04 -6.31
CA ILE A 49 -37.95 -29.83 -5.48
C ILE A 49 -39.19 -29.99 -4.59
N GLN A 50 -40.32 -30.42 -5.19
CA GLN A 50 -41.59 -30.55 -4.51
C GLN A 50 -41.51 -31.51 -3.33
N LYS A 51 -40.85 -32.67 -3.50
CA LYS A 51 -40.58 -33.63 -2.41
C LYS A 51 -39.82 -33.01 -1.23
N ILE A 52 -38.83 -32.15 -1.47
CA ILE A 52 -38.05 -31.51 -0.40
C ILE A 52 -38.85 -30.38 0.27
N THR A 53 -39.73 -29.69 -0.47
CA THR A 53 -40.51 -28.55 0.04
C THR A 53 -41.85 -28.91 0.68
N GLU A 54 -42.42 -30.08 0.38
CA GLU A 54 -43.68 -30.56 0.96
C GLU A 54 -43.47 -31.46 2.19
N ASP A 55 -42.40 -32.27 2.24
CA ASP A 55 -42.01 -32.98 3.46
C ASP A 55 -41.27 -32.03 4.43
N SER A 56 -41.96 -31.62 5.50
CA SER A 56 -41.36 -30.87 6.63
C SER A 56 -40.28 -31.63 7.41
N GLY A 57 -39.91 -32.83 6.96
CA GLY A 57 -38.83 -33.69 7.49
C GLY A 57 -37.54 -33.68 6.67
N HIS A 58 -37.41 -32.80 5.66
CA HIS A 58 -36.20 -32.71 4.81
C HIS A 58 -35.56 -31.32 4.72
N LEU A 59 -36.23 -30.25 5.16
CA LEU A 59 -35.78 -28.86 5.00
C LEU A 59 -35.82 -28.09 6.32
N LEU A 60 -34.65 -27.69 6.85
CA LEU A 60 -34.56 -26.86 8.05
C LEU A 60 -34.55 -25.38 7.66
N GLU A 61 -35.65 -24.67 7.91
CA GLU A 61 -35.74 -23.23 7.66
C GLU A 61 -34.85 -22.45 8.64
N ILE A 62 -33.85 -21.74 8.12
CA ILE A 62 -32.79 -21.10 8.93
C ILE A 62 -33.36 -20.05 9.92
N GLN A 63 -34.45 -19.37 9.57
CA GLN A 63 -35.14 -18.43 10.47
C GLN A 63 -35.78 -19.13 11.70
N SER A 64 -35.97 -20.45 11.67
CA SER A 64 -36.40 -21.22 12.85
C SER A 64 -35.29 -21.40 13.90
N LEU A 65 -34.04 -21.01 13.61
CA LEU A 65 -32.93 -20.98 14.57
C LEU A 65 -32.89 -19.67 15.39
N GLU A 66 -33.65 -18.64 15.00
CA GLU A 66 -33.77 -17.36 15.73
C GLU A 66 -34.87 -17.39 16.82
N ILE A 67 -35.46 -18.56 17.07
CA ILE A 67 -36.61 -18.75 17.96
C ILE A 67 -36.17 -18.85 19.43
N LEU A 68 -36.91 -18.17 20.32
CA LEU A 68 -36.68 -18.18 21.77
C LEU A 68 -36.96 -19.57 22.38
N PRO A 69 -36.25 -19.99 23.46
CA PRO A 69 -36.26 -21.38 23.95
C PRO A 69 -37.61 -21.96 24.40
N ASP A 70 -38.62 -21.11 24.70
CA ASP A 70 -39.94 -21.52 25.21
C ASP A 70 -40.95 -21.90 24.10
N ASP A 71 -40.61 -21.75 22.81
CA ASP A 71 -41.50 -22.09 21.69
C ASP A 71 -41.38 -23.58 21.32
N HIS A 72 -42.52 -24.28 21.13
CA HIS A 72 -42.54 -25.69 20.70
C HIS A 72 -41.81 -25.95 19.36
N ARG A 73 -41.64 -24.92 18.51
CA ARG A 73 -40.83 -25.00 17.29
C ARG A 73 -39.34 -25.22 17.59
N PHE A 74 -38.83 -24.70 18.70
CA PHE A 74 -37.43 -24.92 19.13
C PHE A 74 -37.17 -26.40 19.48
N LEU A 75 -38.09 -27.07 20.18
CA LEU A 75 -38.01 -28.53 20.40
C LEU A 75 -38.01 -29.31 19.09
N THR A 76 -38.85 -28.91 18.13
CA THR A 76 -38.94 -29.57 16.81
C THR A 76 -37.63 -29.44 16.02
N VAL A 77 -36.94 -28.30 16.14
CA VAL A 77 -35.60 -28.08 15.58
C VAL A 77 -34.52 -28.91 16.29
N LEU A 78 -34.62 -29.08 17.62
CA LEU A 78 -33.69 -29.93 18.38
C LEU A 78 -33.82 -31.42 18.03
N ASP A 79 -35.03 -31.98 18.00
CA ASP A 79 -35.28 -33.37 17.58
C ASP A 79 -34.73 -33.62 16.16
N TYR A 80 -34.86 -32.63 15.27
CA TYR A 80 -34.34 -32.69 13.90
C TYR A 80 -32.80 -32.68 13.85
N LEU A 81 -32.16 -31.84 14.67
CA LEU A 81 -30.70 -31.77 14.80
C LEU A 81 -30.13 -33.04 15.44
N GLU A 82 -30.77 -33.60 16.47
CA GLU A 82 -30.36 -34.86 17.09
C GLU A 82 -30.47 -36.03 16.09
N ARG A 83 -31.54 -36.08 15.29
CA ARG A 83 -31.66 -37.06 14.19
C ARG A 83 -30.54 -36.91 13.16
N ILE A 84 -30.23 -35.70 12.69
CA ILE A 84 -29.15 -35.46 11.72
C ILE A 84 -27.77 -35.80 12.31
N MET A 85 -27.51 -35.47 13.58
CA MET A 85 -26.27 -35.86 14.26
C MET A 85 -26.13 -37.38 14.34
N LYS A 86 -27.21 -38.08 14.66
CA LYS A 86 -27.22 -39.54 14.71
C LYS A 86 -27.02 -40.17 13.32
N GLU A 87 -27.74 -39.70 12.30
CA GLU A 87 -27.56 -40.17 10.92
C GLU A 87 -26.12 -39.93 10.44
N ARG A 88 -25.54 -38.75 10.71
CA ARG A 88 -24.13 -38.44 10.44
C ARG A 88 -23.18 -39.43 11.11
N ASP A 89 -23.41 -39.75 12.38
CA ASP A 89 -22.54 -40.62 13.16
C ASP A 89 -22.68 -42.09 12.73
N ASP A 90 -23.88 -42.53 12.34
CA ASP A 90 -24.12 -43.83 11.71
C ASP A 90 -23.41 -43.92 10.33
N TYR A 91 -23.45 -42.87 9.50
CA TYR A 91 -22.67 -42.82 8.25
C TYR A 91 -21.15 -42.81 8.50
N ALA A 92 -20.66 -42.09 9.52
CA ALA A 92 -19.25 -42.07 9.89
C ALA A 92 -18.76 -43.44 10.38
N ASN A 93 -19.58 -44.14 11.17
CA ASN A 93 -19.35 -45.52 11.60
C ASN A 93 -19.32 -46.48 10.40
N GLY A 94 -20.25 -46.36 9.44
CA GLY A 94 -20.24 -47.18 8.22
C GLY A 94 -19.02 -46.91 7.31
N ILE A 95 -18.51 -45.68 7.26
CA ILE A 95 -17.26 -45.35 6.56
C ILE A 95 -16.05 -45.97 7.28
N LEU A 96 -16.02 -45.94 8.62
CA LEU A 96 -15.00 -46.61 9.42
C LEU A 96 -15.03 -48.13 9.23
N GLU A 97 -16.21 -48.75 9.21
CA GLU A 97 -16.40 -50.17 8.96
C GLU A 97 -15.95 -50.57 7.54
N MET A 98 -16.29 -49.78 6.51
CA MET A 98 -15.76 -50.00 5.14
C MET A 98 -14.25 -49.79 5.03
N ALA A 99 -13.66 -48.87 5.80
CA ALA A 99 -12.21 -48.68 5.85
C ALA A 99 -11.50 -49.87 6.53
N GLN A 100 -12.05 -50.35 7.65
CA GLN A 100 -11.55 -51.54 8.36
C GLN A 100 -11.65 -52.80 7.48
N ASN A 101 -12.79 -53.01 6.82
CA ASN A 101 -13.01 -54.15 5.92
C ASN A 101 -12.05 -54.16 4.71
N ARG A 102 -11.54 -53.00 4.27
CA ARG A 102 -10.45 -52.93 3.27
C ARG A 102 -9.10 -53.34 3.85
N THR A 103 -8.81 -52.97 5.09
CA THR A 103 -7.54 -53.35 5.73
C THR A 103 -7.46 -54.83 6.13
N THR A 104 -8.60 -55.51 6.30
CA THR A 104 -8.64 -56.94 6.67
C THR A 104 -8.48 -57.90 5.49
N THR A 105 -8.75 -57.49 4.25
CA THR A 105 -8.56 -58.36 3.07
C THR A 105 -7.10 -58.51 2.64
N ASP A 106 -6.21 -57.60 3.06
CA ASP A 106 -4.82 -57.52 2.59
C ASP A 106 -3.81 -58.14 3.59
N LEU A 107 -4.27 -58.87 4.62
CA LEU A 107 -3.45 -59.31 5.76
C LEU A 107 -3.38 -60.83 6.03
N ASP A 108 -4.16 -61.67 5.34
CA ASP A 108 -4.26 -63.12 5.66
C ASP A 108 -3.35 -64.05 4.83
N GLU A 109 -2.53 -63.54 3.90
CA GLU A 109 -1.76 -64.38 2.95
C GLU A 109 -0.23 -64.16 2.93
N TYR A 110 0.39 -63.74 4.05
CA TYR A 110 1.87 -63.71 4.17
C TYR A 110 2.42 -64.16 5.54
N GLU A 111 2.51 -65.48 5.75
CA GLU A 111 3.52 -66.07 6.65
C GLU A 111 4.22 -67.28 5.99
N ASN A 112 5.53 -67.40 6.27
CA ASN A 112 6.43 -68.48 5.83
C ASN A 112 6.77 -68.50 4.32
N VAL A 113 8.04 -68.55 3.86
CA VAL A 113 9.31 -68.81 4.54
C VAL A 113 10.38 -67.80 4.11
N SER A 114 11.13 -67.25 5.08
CA SER A 114 12.40 -66.55 4.83
C SER A 114 13.58 -67.52 4.93
N ASN A 115 14.51 -67.51 3.97
CA ASN A 115 15.87 -68.01 4.17
C ASN A 115 16.85 -67.63 3.03
N GLY A 116 18.00 -67.04 3.40
CA GLY A 116 19.30 -67.46 2.82
C GLY A 116 19.76 -66.89 1.47
N THR A 117 19.96 -65.57 1.39
CA THR A 117 21.16 -64.88 0.86
C THR A 117 22.17 -65.66 -0.03
N THR A 118 22.47 -65.18 -1.25
CA THR A 118 23.81 -64.62 -1.65
C THR A 118 23.93 -64.25 -3.16
N THR A 119 24.32 -63.00 -3.43
CA THR A 119 25.24 -62.49 -4.50
C THR A 119 25.39 -63.20 -5.87
N SER A 120 25.31 -62.46 -6.99
CA SER A 120 26.44 -62.18 -7.94
C SER A 120 26.04 -61.70 -9.35
N SER A 121 26.62 -60.56 -9.75
CA SER A 121 27.00 -60.08 -11.10
C SER A 121 26.58 -60.79 -12.42
N SER A 122 25.95 -59.98 -13.30
CA SER A 122 26.40 -59.59 -14.66
C SER A 122 26.63 -60.62 -15.80
N SER A 123 25.97 -60.35 -16.93
CA SER A 123 26.42 -60.42 -18.35
C SER A 123 27.25 -61.59 -18.89
N THR A 124 26.79 -62.19 -20.00
CA THR A 124 27.47 -62.10 -21.33
C THR A 124 26.62 -62.71 -22.47
N ASN A 125 26.99 -62.40 -23.72
CA ASN A 125 26.35 -62.91 -24.95
C ASN A 125 26.80 -64.34 -25.29
N GLY A 126 26.00 -65.09 -26.07
CA GLY A 126 26.44 -66.36 -26.68
C GLY A 126 25.41 -66.99 -27.63
N ASP A 127 25.87 -67.50 -28.77
CA ASP A 127 25.06 -68.04 -29.86
C ASP A 127 24.40 -69.42 -29.60
N CYS A 128 23.48 -69.78 -30.49
CA CYS A 128 22.96 -71.13 -30.73
C CYS A 128 24.06 -72.17 -31.10
N PRO A 129 23.79 -73.51 -31.15
CA PRO A 129 22.48 -74.20 -31.07
C PRO A 129 22.41 -75.50 -30.22
N SER A 130 21.19 -76.03 -30.09
CA SER A 130 20.80 -77.47 -30.01
C SER A 130 21.38 -78.42 -28.94
N THR A 131 20.47 -79.22 -28.36
CA THR A 131 20.72 -80.42 -27.50
C THR A 131 21.25 -80.06 -26.10
N THR A 132 20.67 -80.51 -24.98
CA THR A 132 20.36 -81.92 -24.67
C THR A 132 19.27 -82.05 -23.60
N VAL A 133 18.36 -83.02 -23.76
CA VAL A 133 17.42 -83.42 -22.69
C VAL A 133 18.13 -84.36 -21.71
N LEU A 134 18.41 -83.89 -20.49
CA LEU A 134 18.87 -84.74 -19.39
C LEU A 134 17.69 -85.11 -18.49
N ASN A 135 17.14 -86.31 -18.70
CA ASN A 135 16.07 -86.86 -17.85
C ASN A 135 16.67 -87.80 -16.79
N GLY A 136 16.42 -87.54 -15.52
CA GLY A 136 17.06 -88.24 -14.40
C GLY A 136 16.36 -89.53 -13.97
N ASN A 137 17.07 -90.66 -14.07
CA ASN A 137 16.93 -91.88 -13.25
C ASN A 137 15.56 -92.62 -13.22
N GLY A 138 15.43 -93.71 -14.01
CA GLY A 138 14.23 -94.58 -14.03
C GLY A 138 14.41 -96.11 -13.92
N LYS A 139 15.66 -96.64 -14.00
CA LYS A 139 16.08 -98.07 -13.84
C LYS A 139 15.53 -99.14 -14.84
N MET A 140 16.50 -99.76 -15.55
CA MET A 140 16.51 -101.14 -16.10
C MET A 140 15.49 -101.48 -17.22
N TYR A 141 15.75 -102.42 -18.14
CA TYR A 141 16.77 -103.49 -18.23
C TYR A 141 17.65 -103.40 -19.50
N LYS A 142 18.72 -104.22 -19.55
CA LYS A 142 19.50 -104.51 -20.77
C LYS A 142 18.75 -105.49 -21.68
N GLU A 143 18.92 -105.36 -23.00
CA GLU A 143 19.32 -106.46 -23.90
C GLU A 143 19.93 -105.85 -25.19
N VAL A 144 20.58 -106.68 -26.02
CA VAL A 144 21.35 -106.30 -27.22
C VAL A 144 20.45 -106.15 -28.45
N GLN A 145 20.73 -105.16 -29.31
CA GLN A 145 20.14 -105.07 -30.65
C GLN A 145 20.69 -106.18 -31.56
N TYR A 146 19.79 -107.04 -32.06
CA TYR A 146 19.99 -107.75 -33.33
C TYR A 146 19.02 -107.21 -34.38
N VAL A 147 19.53 -107.01 -35.60
CA VAL A 147 18.77 -106.43 -36.72
C VAL A 147 17.69 -107.41 -37.20
N THR A 148 16.43 -107.03 -37.05
CA THR A 148 15.28 -107.64 -37.75
C THR A 148 14.33 -106.54 -38.24
N ARG A 149 13.71 -106.76 -39.41
CA ARG A 149 12.69 -105.85 -39.96
C ARG A 149 11.37 -106.04 -39.21
N SER A 150 10.79 -104.97 -38.68
CA SER A 150 9.39 -104.96 -38.23
C SER A 150 8.42 -104.79 -39.42
N PRO A 151 7.17 -105.27 -39.32
CA PRO A 151 6.17 -105.16 -40.39
C PRO A 151 5.48 -103.77 -40.40
N SER A 152 4.73 -103.50 -41.48
CA SER A 152 3.90 -102.29 -41.58
C SER A 152 2.86 -102.21 -40.45
N PRO A 153 2.59 -101.02 -39.87
CA PRO A 153 1.70 -100.88 -38.71
C PRO A 153 0.27 -101.33 -39.02
N SER A 154 -0.40 -101.89 -38.02
CA SER A 154 -1.80 -102.28 -38.09
C SER A 154 -2.73 -101.08 -38.35
N THR A 155 -3.98 -101.34 -38.74
CA THR A 155 -5.00 -100.29 -38.87
C THR A 155 -5.25 -99.57 -37.54
N GLN A 156 -5.27 -100.30 -36.42
CA GLN A 156 -5.43 -99.76 -35.07
C GLN A 156 -4.36 -98.70 -34.75
N GLU A 157 -3.09 -99.01 -35.01
CA GLU A 157 -1.96 -98.11 -34.77
C GLU A 157 -1.97 -96.89 -35.71
N ARG A 158 -2.47 -97.04 -36.94
CA ARG A 158 -2.65 -95.91 -37.86
C ARG A 158 -3.77 -94.97 -37.41
N HIS A 159 -4.91 -95.50 -36.96
CA HIS A 159 -6.00 -94.68 -36.43
C HIS A 159 -5.58 -93.95 -35.15
N GLY A 160 -4.97 -94.63 -34.18
CA GLY A 160 -4.43 -93.99 -32.98
C GLY A 160 -3.31 -92.98 -33.29
N GLY A 161 -2.53 -93.21 -34.37
CA GLY A 161 -1.54 -92.25 -34.87
C GLY A 161 -2.15 -90.98 -35.48
N ILE A 162 -3.26 -91.12 -36.22
CA ILE A 162 -4.04 -89.99 -36.78
C ILE A 162 -4.71 -89.20 -35.65
N GLU A 163 -5.39 -89.88 -34.72
CA GLU A 163 -5.99 -89.28 -33.53
C GLU A 163 -4.96 -88.52 -32.69
N ASN A 164 -3.76 -89.08 -32.48
CA ASN A 164 -2.65 -88.39 -31.84
C ASN A 164 -2.15 -87.16 -32.64
N ALA A 165 -2.21 -87.18 -33.97
CA ALA A 165 -1.83 -86.05 -34.81
C ALA A 165 -2.88 -84.93 -34.77
N GLU A 166 -4.17 -85.29 -34.76
CA GLU A 166 -5.31 -84.38 -34.61
C GLU A 166 -5.32 -83.72 -33.23
N LEU A 167 -5.16 -84.50 -32.14
CA LEU A 167 -5.03 -83.97 -30.78
C LEU A 167 -3.80 -83.05 -30.64
N LYS A 168 -2.67 -83.36 -31.28
CA LYS A 168 -1.50 -82.46 -31.35
C LYS A 168 -1.73 -81.22 -32.22
N GLN A 169 -2.63 -81.26 -33.20
CA GLN A 169 -3.05 -80.07 -33.96
C GLN A 169 -3.99 -79.19 -33.14
N GLN A 170 -4.96 -79.79 -32.43
CA GLN A 170 -5.86 -79.09 -31.51
C GLN A 170 -5.06 -78.43 -30.36
N LEU A 171 -4.11 -79.14 -29.76
CA LEU A 171 -3.22 -78.58 -28.73
C LEU A 171 -2.43 -77.37 -29.23
N ARG A 172 -1.94 -77.39 -30.47
CA ARG A 172 -1.25 -76.22 -31.07
C ARG A 172 -2.19 -75.05 -31.35
N ARG A 173 -3.44 -75.30 -31.76
CA ARG A 173 -4.46 -74.24 -31.89
C ARG A 173 -4.79 -73.63 -30.54
N LEU A 174 -5.12 -74.45 -29.53
CA LEU A 174 -5.44 -73.97 -28.19
C LEU A 174 -4.28 -73.23 -27.51
N LYS A 175 -3.02 -73.54 -27.85
CA LYS A 175 -1.85 -72.75 -27.43
C LYS A 175 -1.81 -71.40 -28.12
N TYR A 176 -1.90 -71.37 -29.45
CA TYR A 176 -1.96 -70.11 -30.21
C TYR A 176 -3.13 -69.21 -29.79
N ASP A 177 -4.32 -69.79 -29.59
CA ASP A 177 -5.53 -69.11 -29.13
C ASP A 177 -5.44 -68.62 -27.66
N LEU A 178 -4.45 -69.11 -26.90
CA LEU A 178 -4.12 -68.69 -25.53
C LEU A 178 -3.03 -67.62 -25.55
N GLU A 179 -1.94 -67.84 -26.29
CA GLU A 179 -0.85 -66.88 -26.54
C GLU A 179 -1.41 -65.54 -27.09
N HIS A 180 -2.30 -65.60 -28.08
CA HIS A 180 -3.00 -64.42 -28.62
C HIS A 180 -3.92 -63.75 -27.58
N LYS A 181 -4.53 -64.51 -26.65
CA LYS A 181 -5.37 -63.91 -25.59
C LYS A 181 -4.54 -63.27 -24.49
N GLU A 182 -3.40 -63.85 -24.15
CA GLU A 182 -2.43 -63.25 -23.24
C GLU A 182 -1.87 -61.94 -23.84
N GLU A 183 -1.56 -61.92 -25.14
CA GLU A 183 -1.18 -60.69 -25.86
C GLU A 183 -2.29 -59.62 -25.82
N CYS A 184 -3.55 -59.99 -26.10
CA CYS A 184 -4.69 -59.06 -25.97
C CYS A 184 -4.90 -58.55 -24.53
N ILE A 185 -4.73 -59.42 -23.53
CA ILE A 185 -4.84 -59.05 -22.11
C ILE A 185 -3.75 -58.06 -21.72
N ASN A 186 -2.50 -58.27 -22.18
CA ASN A 186 -1.39 -57.36 -21.94
C ASN A 186 -1.66 -55.98 -22.56
N ILE A 187 -2.12 -55.92 -23.80
CA ILE A 187 -2.51 -54.66 -24.48
C ILE A 187 -3.60 -53.93 -23.68
N CYS A 188 -4.65 -54.64 -23.24
CA CYS A 188 -5.71 -54.03 -22.41
C CYS A 188 -5.21 -53.59 -21.01
N GLN A 189 -4.18 -54.25 -20.45
CA GLN A 189 -3.56 -53.80 -19.20
C GLN A 189 -2.69 -52.54 -19.40
N GLU A 190 -1.95 -52.46 -20.50
CA GLU A 190 -1.19 -51.26 -20.87
C GLU A 190 -2.12 -50.06 -21.14
N GLU A 191 -3.23 -50.28 -21.85
CA GLU A 191 -4.27 -49.25 -22.03
C GLU A 191 -4.90 -48.82 -20.71
N LEU A 192 -5.19 -49.76 -19.79
CA LEU A 192 -5.73 -49.44 -18.48
C LEU A 192 -4.76 -48.60 -17.64
N GLN A 193 -3.48 -48.99 -17.58
CA GLN A 193 -2.43 -48.24 -16.88
C GLN A 193 -2.26 -46.84 -17.47
N SER A 194 -2.28 -46.71 -18.81
CA SER A 194 -2.22 -45.42 -19.49
C SER A 194 -3.39 -44.50 -19.11
N ARG A 195 -4.60 -45.05 -18.98
CA ARG A 195 -5.81 -44.32 -18.57
C ARG A 195 -5.79 -43.97 -17.07
N ASP A 196 -5.28 -44.84 -16.21
CA ASP A 196 -5.11 -44.53 -14.79
C ASP A 196 -4.06 -43.43 -14.56
N GLU A 197 -2.97 -43.41 -15.34
CA GLU A 197 -2.03 -42.29 -15.37
C GLU A 197 -2.69 -40.99 -15.84
N GLU A 198 -3.50 -41.03 -16.90
CA GLU A 198 -4.24 -39.88 -17.44
C GLU A 198 -5.22 -39.32 -16.39
N ILE A 199 -5.97 -40.21 -15.73
CA ILE A 199 -6.86 -39.88 -14.62
C ILE A 199 -6.07 -39.30 -13.42
N ALA A 200 -4.87 -39.79 -13.12
CA ALA A 200 -4.02 -39.24 -12.07
C ALA A 200 -3.50 -37.83 -12.41
N LYS A 201 -3.11 -37.60 -13.66
CA LYS A 201 -2.70 -36.28 -14.18
C LYS A 201 -3.86 -35.27 -14.08
N LEU A 202 -5.05 -35.64 -14.55
CA LEU A 202 -6.27 -34.83 -14.46
C LEU A 202 -6.71 -34.57 -13.00
N LYS A 203 -6.54 -35.53 -12.09
CA LYS A 203 -6.80 -35.33 -10.65
C LYS A 203 -5.83 -34.29 -10.05
N SER A 204 -4.54 -34.34 -10.40
CA SER A 204 -3.54 -33.36 -9.96
C SER A 204 -3.80 -31.97 -10.54
N GLU A 205 -4.20 -31.89 -11.81
CA GLU A 205 -4.59 -30.63 -12.46
C GLU A 205 -5.84 -30.03 -11.79
N ARG A 206 -6.88 -30.83 -11.51
CA ARG A 206 -8.06 -30.38 -10.78
C ARG A 206 -7.71 -29.85 -9.38
N GLN A 207 -6.74 -30.47 -8.68
CA GLN A 207 -6.27 -29.96 -7.38
C GLN A 207 -5.55 -28.61 -7.51
N LYS A 208 -4.74 -28.41 -8.54
CA LYS A 208 -4.10 -27.11 -8.82
C LYS A 208 -5.14 -26.05 -9.14
N LEU A 209 -6.06 -26.31 -10.07
CA LEU A 209 -7.14 -25.38 -10.43
C LEU A 209 -8.03 -25.00 -9.22
N ILE A 210 -8.25 -25.92 -8.28
CA ILE A 210 -8.94 -25.61 -7.01
C ILE A 210 -8.07 -24.70 -6.12
N SER A 211 -6.77 -24.97 -5.99
CA SER A 211 -5.83 -24.12 -5.23
C SER A 211 -5.71 -22.71 -5.83
N ASP A 212 -5.65 -22.62 -7.16
CA ASP A 212 -5.56 -21.37 -7.91
C ASP A 212 -6.87 -20.57 -7.79
N ALA A 213 -8.03 -21.24 -7.77
CA ALA A 213 -9.33 -20.61 -7.54
C ALA A 213 -9.47 -20.05 -6.10
N TYR A 214 -8.93 -20.74 -5.08
CA TYR A 214 -8.86 -20.19 -3.73
C TYR A 214 -7.93 -18.97 -3.67
N ALA A 215 -6.71 -19.07 -4.21
CA ALA A 215 -5.78 -17.93 -4.26
C ALA A 215 -6.36 -16.72 -5.03
N ALA A 216 -7.13 -16.96 -6.10
CA ALA A 216 -7.82 -15.92 -6.84
C ALA A 216 -8.98 -15.27 -6.03
N LYS A 217 -9.66 -16.04 -5.17
CA LYS A 217 -10.67 -15.51 -4.24
C LYS A 217 -10.03 -14.66 -3.15
N ASP A 218 -8.95 -15.14 -2.53
CA ASP A 218 -8.24 -14.41 -1.48
C ASP A 218 -7.70 -13.06 -2.02
N LEU A 219 -7.15 -13.07 -3.25
CA LEU A 219 -6.72 -11.85 -3.95
C LEU A 219 -7.90 -10.95 -4.36
N ALA A 220 -9.10 -11.49 -4.62
CA ALA A 220 -10.28 -10.68 -4.90
C ALA A 220 -10.77 -9.96 -3.63
N GLU A 221 -10.79 -10.65 -2.48
CA GLU A 221 -11.13 -10.08 -1.17
C GLU A 221 -10.11 -9.01 -0.72
N GLU A 222 -8.82 -9.23 -0.95
CA GLU A 222 -7.79 -8.20 -0.74
C GLU A 222 -8.04 -6.97 -1.65
N ASN A 223 -8.37 -7.17 -2.93
CA ASN A 223 -8.67 -6.08 -3.86
C ASN A 223 -9.97 -5.32 -3.51
N GLU A 224 -10.98 -5.99 -2.96
CA GLU A 224 -12.20 -5.34 -2.47
C GLU A 224 -11.91 -4.49 -1.23
N HIS A 225 -11.18 -5.04 -0.25
CA HIS A 225 -10.77 -4.30 0.94
C HIS A 225 -9.88 -3.08 0.59
N LEU A 226 -8.95 -3.22 -0.35
CA LEU A 226 -8.13 -2.11 -0.84
C LEU A 226 -8.96 -1.05 -1.58
N GLN A 227 -10.03 -1.44 -2.30
CA GLN A 227 -10.96 -0.49 -2.91
C GLN A 227 -11.76 0.27 -1.86
N GLU A 228 -12.23 -0.37 -0.78
CA GLU A 228 -12.86 0.32 0.35
C GLU A 228 -11.90 1.32 1.01
N GLN A 229 -10.64 0.93 1.26
CA GLN A 229 -9.62 1.83 1.79
C GLN A 229 -9.41 3.05 0.86
N ILE A 230 -9.31 2.83 -0.46
CA ILE A 230 -9.17 3.93 -1.45
C ILE A 230 -10.40 4.84 -1.46
N LEU A 231 -11.62 4.30 -1.31
CA LEU A 231 -12.84 5.10 -1.20
C LEU A 231 -12.90 5.87 0.13
N GLY A 232 -12.39 5.32 1.23
CA GLY A 232 -12.21 6.02 2.50
C GLY A 232 -11.21 7.18 2.38
N LEU A 233 -10.04 6.92 1.80
CA LEU A 233 -9.02 7.93 1.55
C LEU A 233 -9.54 9.07 0.66
N ARG A 234 -10.28 8.78 -0.41
CA ARG A 234 -10.90 9.81 -1.28
C ARG A 234 -11.91 10.70 -0.56
N LYS A 235 -12.67 10.17 0.41
CA LYS A 235 -13.56 10.99 1.26
C LYS A 235 -12.72 11.95 2.12
N LEU A 236 -11.69 11.44 2.77
CA LEU A 236 -10.77 12.22 3.60
C LEU A 236 -9.98 13.25 2.78
N GLU A 237 -9.61 12.97 1.53
CA GLU A 237 -9.00 13.93 0.60
C GLU A 237 -9.95 15.11 0.32
N VAL A 238 -11.22 14.83 0.00
CA VAL A 238 -12.24 15.86 -0.25
C VAL A 238 -12.53 16.69 1.01
N GLU A 239 -12.60 16.06 2.18
CA GLU A 239 -12.72 16.78 3.47
C GLU A 239 -11.49 17.65 3.75
N ASN A 240 -10.29 17.17 3.43
CA ASN A 240 -9.05 17.92 3.57
C ASN A 240 -8.99 19.13 2.64
N GLU A 241 -9.50 19.02 1.40
CA GLU A 241 -9.65 20.16 0.48
C GLU A 241 -10.70 21.17 0.98
N GLN A 242 -11.82 20.72 1.53
CA GLN A 242 -12.81 21.60 2.15
C GLN A 242 -12.24 22.34 3.36
N LEU A 243 -11.45 21.66 4.20
CA LEU A 243 -10.76 22.28 5.35
C LEU A 243 -9.68 23.27 4.88
N LYS A 244 -8.88 22.96 3.86
CA LYS A 244 -7.94 23.91 3.23
C LYS A 244 -8.65 25.16 2.70
N SER A 245 -9.78 24.99 2.03
CA SER A 245 -10.64 26.09 1.58
C SER A 245 -11.17 26.91 2.76
N LYS A 246 -11.58 26.25 3.85
CA LYS A 246 -12.07 26.94 5.04
C LYS A 246 -10.98 27.71 5.79
N ILE A 247 -9.78 27.15 5.91
CA ILE A 247 -8.59 27.83 6.44
C ILE A 247 -8.24 29.05 5.56
N SER A 248 -8.37 28.95 4.24
CA SER A 248 -8.15 30.07 3.31
C SER A 248 -9.20 31.18 3.45
N GLN A 249 -10.46 30.83 3.74
CA GLN A 249 -11.50 31.82 4.10
C GLN A 249 -11.17 32.48 5.45
N LEU A 250 -10.79 31.71 6.46
CA LEU A 250 -10.46 32.22 7.79
C LEU A 250 -9.21 33.13 7.77
N SER A 251 -8.19 32.81 6.96
CA SER A 251 -7.03 33.69 6.79
C SER A 251 -7.38 34.98 6.05
N TYR A 252 -8.28 34.94 5.06
CA TYR A 252 -8.84 36.15 4.44
C TYR A 252 -9.56 37.03 5.47
N TYR A 253 -10.48 36.46 6.27
CA TYR A 253 -11.20 37.22 7.30
C TYR A 253 -10.28 37.76 8.40
N LYS A 254 -9.27 36.98 8.83
CA LYS A 254 -8.24 37.45 9.76
C LYS A 254 -7.44 38.63 9.18
N ASN A 255 -7.02 38.54 7.92
CA ASN A 255 -6.30 39.62 7.24
C ASN A 255 -7.18 40.87 7.07
N MET A 256 -8.49 40.73 6.89
CA MET A 256 -9.42 41.86 6.88
C MET A 256 -9.62 42.46 8.29
N SER A 257 -9.73 41.62 9.33
CA SER A 257 -9.78 42.08 10.73
C SER A 257 -8.54 42.90 11.08
N SER A 258 -7.34 42.36 10.83
CA SER A 258 -6.09 43.07 11.14
C SER A 258 -5.82 44.29 10.27
N ARG A 259 -6.47 44.42 9.11
CA ARG A 259 -6.52 45.70 8.37
C ARG A 259 -7.41 46.71 9.09
N PHE A 260 -8.65 46.35 9.44
CA PHE A 260 -9.52 47.23 10.20
C PHE A 260 -8.97 47.58 11.59
N GLU A 261 -8.25 46.68 12.26
CA GLU A 261 -7.52 46.96 13.51
C GLU A 261 -6.41 48.01 13.29
N HIS A 262 -5.67 47.91 12.18
CA HIS A 262 -4.63 48.89 11.83
C HIS A 262 -5.22 50.24 11.42
N ASP A 263 -6.27 50.25 10.60
CA ASP A 263 -6.98 51.46 10.18
C ASP A 263 -7.64 52.16 11.39
N ASN A 264 -8.27 51.40 12.30
CA ASN A 264 -8.79 51.93 13.57
C ASN A 264 -7.68 52.50 14.46
N LYS A 265 -6.49 51.87 14.50
CA LYS A 265 -5.34 52.41 15.26
C LYS A 265 -4.84 53.72 14.65
N ILE A 266 -4.75 53.83 13.32
CA ILE A 266 -4.41 55.08 12.63
C ILE A 266 -5.47 56.16 12.89
N LEU A 267 -6.75 55.80 12.92
CA LEU A 267 -7.84 56.72 13.27
C LEU A 267 -7.78 57.16 14.74
N GLN A 268 -7.41 56.27 15.67
CA GLN A 268 -7.18 56.62 17.08
C GLN A 268 -5.96 57.53 17.27
N GLU A 269 -4.85 57.26 16.58
CA GLU A 269 -3.68 58.14 16.57
C GLU A 269 -4.02 59.51 15.96
N SER A 270 -4.79 59.55 14.88
CA SER A 270 -5.28 60.80 14.28
C SER A 270 -6.28 61.55 15.19
N LEU A 271 -7.08 60.84 15.98
CA LEU A 271 -7.98 61.43 16.97
C LEU A 271 -7.18 62.04 18.12
N GLN A 272 -6.23 61.30 18.70
CA GLN A 272 -5.34 61.81 19.75
C GLN A 272 -4.59 63.06 19.29
N MET A 273 -4.02 63.05 18.08
CA MET A 273 -3.34 64.22 17.52
C MET A 273 -4.27 65.44 17.34
N ALA A 274 -5.56 65.22 17.08
CA ALA A 274 -6.56 66.29 17.01
C ALA A 274 -7.02 66.77 18.40
N GLU A 275 -7.12 65.87 19.38
CA GLU A 275 -7.40 66.19 20.78
C GLU A 275 -6.25 66.94 21.44
N ASP A 276 -5.00 66.58 21.15
CA ASP A 276 -3.79 67.28 21.58
C ASP A 276 -3.73 68.71 21.00
N GLN A 277 -4.02 68.87 19.70
CA GLN A 277 -4.16 70.19 19.07
C GLN A 277 -5.31 71.01 19.65
N LEU A 278 -6.43 70.37 20.00
CA LEU A 278 -7.55 71.02 20.69
C LEU A 278 -7.17 71.43 22.12
N GLN A 279 -6.37 70.64 22.83
CA GLN A 279 -5.88 70.98 24.16
C GLN A 279 -4.82 72.09 24.11
N GLU A 280 -3.94 72.09 23.10
CA GLU A 280 -2.96 73.17 22.89
C GLU A 280 -3.66 74.49 22.52
N THR A 281 -4.64 74.47 21.61
CA THR A 281 -5.41 75.67 21.26
C THR A 281 -6.25 76.19 22.43
N LYS A 282 -6.79 75.32 23.30
CA LYS A 282 -7.41 75.72 24.58
C LYS A 282 -6.40 76.40 25.52
N LYS A 283 -5.21 75.83 25.73
CA LYS A 283 -4.15 76.45 26.54
C LYS A 283 -3.68 77.80 25.98
N ARG A 284 -3.57 77.92 24.65
CA ARG A 284 -3.26 79.19 23.98
C ARG A 284 -4.37 80.22 24.19
N LEU A 285 -5.65 79.82 24.13
CA LEU A 285 -6.80 80.68 24.40
C LEU A 285 -6.87 81.13 25.88
N GLU A 286 -6.54 80.24 26.81
CA GLU A 286 -6.44 80.54 28.25
C GLU A 286 -5.37 81.59 28.53
N VAL A 287 -4.17 81.45 27.94
CA VAL A 287 -3.10 82.46 28.02
C VAL A 287 -3.51 83.79 27.36
N VAL A 288 -4.24 83.76 26.23
CA VAL A 288 -4.79 84.99 25.62
C VAL A 288 -5.80 85.65 26.56
N SER A 289 -6.72 84.90 27.17
CA SER A 289 -7.71 85.43 28.11
C SER A 289 -7.08 86.01 29.38
N GLU A 290 -6.02 85.39 29.90
CA GLU A 290 -5.20 85.98 30.98
C GLU A 290 -4.58 87.32 30.57
N MET A 291 -4.07 87.43 29.34
CA MET A 291 -3.45 88.65 28.82
C MET A 291 -4.49 89.74 28.52
N GLU A 292 -5.69 89.37 28.06
CA GLU A 292 -6.83 90.27 27.93
C GLU A 292 -7.30 90.79 29.30
N HIS A 293 -7.34 89.94 30.34
CA HIS A 293 -7.64 90.37 31.70
C HIS A 293 -6.59 91.35 32.23
N LYS A 294 -5.29 91.02 32.12
CA LYS A 294 -4.18 91.90 32.53
C LYS A 294 -4.18 93.23 31.77
N LEU A 295 -4.57 93.21 30.49
CA LEU A 295 -4.76 94.42 29.67
C LEU A 295 -5.97 95.24 30.17
N HIS A 296 -7.07 94.60 30.54
CA HIS A 296 -8.25 95.25 31.09
C HIS A 296 -7.96 95.89 32.47
N ASP A 297 -7.28 95.18 33.37
CA ASP A 297 -6.83 95.70 34.66
C ASP A 297 -5.93 96.93 34.46
N SER A 298 -4.97 96.83 33.53
CA SER A 298 -4.09 97.94 33.16
C SER A 298 -4.89 99.13 32.59
N GLN A 299 -5.93 98.87 31.81
CA GLN A 299 -6.82 99.90 31.26
C GLN A 299 -7.72 100.54 32.33
N ILE A 300 -8.13 99.80 33.37
CA ILE A 300 -8.83 100.34 34.54
C ILE A 300 -7.87 101.22 35.36
N ALA A 301 -6.65 100.76 35.62
CA ALA A 301 -5.64 101.51 36.35
C ALA A 301 -5.28 102.83 35.63
N LEU A 302 -5.12 102.80 34.30
CA LEU A 302 -4.90 104.00 33.47
C LEU A 302 -6.08 104.97 33.51
N LYS A 303 -7.33 104.48 33.53
CA LYS A 303 -8.52 105.32 33.72
C LYS A 303 -8.53 105.97 35.10
N ALA A 304 -8.34 105.19 36.17
CA ALA A 304 -8.32 105.70 37.55
C ALA A 304 -7.24 106.77 37.75
N ALA A 305 -6.02 106.56 37.22
CA ALA A 305 -4.94 107.55 37.25
C ALA A 305 -5.27 108.80 36.42
N ASN A 306 -5.94 108.66 35.27
CA ASN A 306 -6.39 109.80 34.48
C ASN A 306 -7.52 110.59 35.18
N ASP A 307 -8.42 109.92 35.90
CA ASP A 307 -9.48 110.55 36.69
C ASP A 307 -8.91 111.26 37.94
N GLU A 308 -7.84 110.74 38.53
CA GLU A 308 -7.05 111.41 39.59
C GLU A 308 -6.32 112.64 39.04
N ILE A 309 -5.67 112.53 37.88
CA ILE A 309 -5.08 113.67 37.16
C ILE A 309 -6.15 114.72 36.78
N SER A 310 -7.39 114.31 36.48
CA SER A 310 -8.49 115.26 36.26
C SER A 310 -8.83 116.00 37.54
N LYS A 311 -9.04 115.30 38.67
CA LYS A 311 -9.36 115.93 39.96
C LYS A 311 -8.28 116.90 40.42
N GLU A 312 -7.01 116.57 40.24
CA GLU A 312 -5.91 117.49 40.58
C GLU A 312 -5.80 118.66 39.58
N ARG A 313 -6.23 118.52 38.32
CA ARG A 313 -6.42 119.68 37.42
C ARG A 313 -7.57 120.58 37.87
N ASP A 314 -8.73 119.99 38.16
CA ASP A 314 -9.90 120.71 38.65
C ASP A 314 -9.56 121.50 39.94
N ARG A 315 -8.78 120.87 40.84
CA ARG A 315 -8.24 121.48 42.06
C ARG A 315 -7.21 122.58 41.80
N ILE A 316 -6.35 122.41 40.80
CA ILE A 316 -5.42 123.48 40.36
C ILE A 316 -6.23 124.67 39.83
N ASP A 317 -7.27 124.44 39.04
CA ASP A 317 -8.15 125.50 38.53
C ASP A 317 -8.93 126.19 39.65
N GLU A 318 -9.42 125.46 40.66
CA GLU A 318 -9.98 126.05 41.90
C GLU A 318 -8.97 126.94 42.63
N LEU A 319 -7.73 126.46 42.84
CA LEU A 319 -6.65 127.22 43.49
C LEU A 319 -6.18 128.42 42.66
N LEU A 320 -6.30 128.37 41.33
CA LEU A 320 -6.06 129.50 40.43
C LEU A 320 -7.20 130.53 40.49
N ILE A 321 -8.46 130.08 40.59
CA ILE A 321 -9.63 130.94 40.82
C ILE A 321 -9.53 131.61 42.20
N GLU A 322 -9.12 130.88 43.24
CA GLU A 322 -8.87 131.44 44.57
C GLU A 322 -7.70 132.42 44.57
N ASN A 323 -6.57 132.10 43.94
CA ASN A 323 -5.50 133.07 43.69
C ASN A 323 -6.05 134.32 42.96
N GLY A 324 -6.95 134.15 42.01
CA GLY A 324 -7.62 135.24 41.30
C GLY A 324 -8.57 136.07 42.16
N LYS A 325 -9.18 135.49 43.21
CA LYS A 325 -9.98 136.19 44.24
C LYS A 325 -9.05 136.97 45.18
N LEU A 326 -8.09 136.29 45.81
CA LEU A 326 -7.12 136.89 46.73
C LEU A 326 -6.30 138.02 46.06
N ARG A 327 -5.91 137.88 44.79
CA ARG A 327 -5.24 138.95 44.02
C ARG A 327 -6.14 140.14 43.68
N ARG A 328 -7.46 139.97 43.68
CA ARG A 328 -8.42 141.08 43.60
C ARG A 328 -8.61 141.71 44.98
N GLU A 329 -8.84 140.91 46.01
CA GLU A 329 -8.99 141.40 47.40
C GLU A 329 -7.74 142.16 47.87
N VAL A 330 -6.53 141.68 47.60
CA VAL A 330 -5.27 142.41 47.87
C VAL A 330 -5.16 143.70 47.07
N LYS A 331 -5.66 143.74 45.82
CA LYS A 331 -5.76 145.00 45.06
C LYS A 331 -6.79 145.94 45.66
N ASP A 332 -7.97 145.46 46.05
CA ASP A 332 -9.04 146.26 46.63
C ASP A 332 -8.64 146.79 48.01
N HIS A 333 -7.91 146.00 48.81
CA HIS A 333 -7.25 146.47 50.02
C HIS A 333 -6.11 147.45 49.72
N SER A 334 -5.34 147.27 48.65
CA SER A 334 -4.33 148.26 48.23
C SER A 334 -4.96 149.56 47.73
N TYR A 335 -6.11 149.53 47.07
CA TYR A 335 -6.86 150.71 46.65
C TYR A 335 -7.48 151.41 47.86
N LYS A 336 -8.09 150.66 48.80
CA LYS A 336 -8.55 151.22 50.08
C LYS A 336 -7.40 151.80 50.89
N ARG A 337 -6.21 151.18 50.87
CA ARG A 337 -5.02 151.73 51.53
C ARG A 337 -4.53 152.99 50.82
N LEU A 338 -4.56 153.05 49.49
CA LEU A 338 -4.20 154.23 48.71
C LEU A 338 -5.20 155.39 48.87
N ASP A 339 -6.50 155.10 49.01
CA ASP A 339 -7.50 156.12 49.34
C ASP A 339 -7.41 156.56 50.82
N LEU A 340 -7.03 155.67 51.75
CA LEU A 340 -6.68 156.05 53.13
C LEU A 340 -5.39 156.85 53.21
N GLU A 341 -4.37 156.51 52.41
CA GLU A 341 -3.13 157.29 52.24
C GLU A 341 -3.48 158.68 51.69
N ARG A 342 -4.30 158.77 50.63
CA ARG A 342 -4.84 160.06 50.14
C ARG A 342 -5.68 160.82 51.16
N HIS A 343 -6.47 160.13 51.99
CA HIS A 343 -7.24 160.80 53.03
C HIS A 343 -6.36 161.32 54.17
N LEU A 344 -5.24 160.65 54.46
CA LEU A 344 -4.21 161.15 55.37
C LEU A 344 -3.47 162.35 54.75
N GLU A 345 -2.96 162.21 53.53
CA GLU A 345 -2.30 163.30 52.77
C GLU A 345 -3.22 164.54 52.64
N ALA A 346 -4.50 164.34 52.33
CA ALA A 346 -5.50 165.41 52.24
C ALA A 346 -5.95 165.98 53.61
N MET A 347 -5.63 165.32 54.73
CA MET A 347 -5.83 165.85 56.08
C MET A 347 -4.57 166.51 56.66
N GLU A 348 -3.37 166.23 56.12
CA GLU A 348 -2.14 166.90 56.56
C GLU A 348 -1.94 168.30 55.95
N GLU A 349 -2.48 168.60 54.76
CA GLU A 349 -2.18 169.87 54.08
C GLU A 349 -2.93 171.13 54.56
N PHE A 350 -4.07 171.05 55.29
CA PHE A 350 -4.82 172.26 55.71
C PHE A 350 -5.43 172.26 57.13
N SER A 351 -4.57 172.55 58.11
CA SER A 351 -4.81 173.33 59.35
C SER A 351 -5.82 172.86 60.42
N THR A 352 -5.44 173.13 61.67
CA THR A 352 -6.19 172.90 62.93
C THR A 352 -7.27 173.98 63.18
N PRO A 353 -8.16 173.89 64.21
CA PRO A 353 -8.26 172.89 65.29
C PRO A 353 -9.68 172.34 65.64
N ASN A 354 -9.67 171.39 66.59
CA ASN A 354 -10.68 171.16 67.65
C ASN A 354 -11.82 170.11 67.47
N GLU A 355 -11.96 169.30 68.52
CA GLU A 355 -13.12 168.52 69.02
C GLU A 355 -13.73 167.29 68.31
N SER A 356 -13.85 166.21 69.12
CA SER A 356 -14.94 165.20 69.17
C SER A 356 -14.94 163.99 68.22
N PHE A 357 -14.22 162.92 68.61
CA PHE A 357 -14.72 161.57 68.99
C PHE A 357 -13.51 160.60 69.03
N ASN A 358 -12.94 160.31 70.20
CA ASN A 358 -13.35 159.27 71.16
C ASN A 358 -13.16 157.81 70.68
N ASP A 359 -12.05 157.24 71.14
CA ASP A 359 -12.01 156.08 72.06
C ASP A 359 -12.72 154.77 71.67
N SER A 360 -11.94 153.82 71.12
CA SER A 360 -12.22 152.38 71.30
C SER A 360 -11.01 151.49 70.99
N LEU A 361 -10.08 151.34 71.95
CA LEU A 361 -9.52 150.04 72.42
C LEU A 361 -8.40 150.25 73.46
N GLN A 362 -7.49 151.20 73.23
CA GLN A 362 -6.32 151.43 74.08
C GLN A 362 -6.68 151.82 75.53
N SER A 363 -7.87 152.38 75.75
CA SER A 363 -8.40 152.78 77.05
C SER A 363 -8.89 151.59 77.92
N GLN A 364 -8.98 150.36 77.39
CA GLN A 364 -9.51 149.22 78.15
C GLN A 364 -8.49 148.47 79.03
N LEU A 365 -7.18 148.70 78.87
CA LEU A 365 -6.15 147.99 79.65
C LEU A 365 -5.59 148.81 80.84
N ASP A 366 -5.43 150.13 80.69
CA ASP A 366 -4.86 151.01 81.73
C ASP A 366 -5.87 151.48 82.80
N VAL A 367 -7.17 151.45 82.51
CA VAL A 367 -8.21 152.04 83.38
C VAL A 367 -8.59 151.12 84.56
N HIS A 368 -8.68 149.80 84.35
CA HIS A 368 -9.07 148.87 85.43
C HIS A 368 -8.04 148.80 86.58
N ASN A 369 -6.75 149.04 86.29
CA ASN A 369 -5.68 149.01 87.30
C ASN A 369 -5.32 150.39 87.88
N ARG A 370 -5.94 151.48 87.41
CA ARG A 370 -5.81 152.83 88.00
C ARG A 370 -7.07 153.34 88.69
N SER A 371 -8.26 152.87 88.30
CA SER A 371 -9.48 153.11 89.08
C SER A 371 -9.57 152.23 90.33
N ALA A 372 -8.70 151.22 90.47
CA ALA A 372 -8.47 150.48 91.69
C ALA A 372 -7.68 151.33 92.72
N ILE A 373 -8.38 152.29 93.34
CA ILE A 373 -8.36 152.51 94.78
C ILE A 373 -6.96 152.77 95.39
N LEU A 374 -6.43 153.99 95.55
CA LEU A 374 -6.91 155.38 95.49
C LEU A 374 -7.95 155.81 96.54
N GLU A 375 -8.99 155.04 96.83
CA GLU A 375 -9.79 155.21 98.05
C GLU A 375 -8.91 154.90 99.29
N LEU A 376 -8.07 153.85 99.23
CA LEU A 376 -7.05 153.54 100.24
C LEU A 376 -5.99 154.64 100.45
N LYS A 377 -5.74 155.48 99.43
CA LYS A 377 -4.76 156.59 99.54
C LYS A 377 -5.36 157.85 100.15
N LEU A 378 -6.66 158.09 99.94
CA LEU A 378 -7.38 159.20 100.59
C LEU A 378 -7.82 158.87 102.03
N GLU A 379 -8.03 157.60 102.37
CA GLU A 379 -8.30 157.21 103.76
C GLU A 379 -7.06 157.32 104.65
N ASN A 380 -5.91 156.76 104.23
CA ASN A 380 -4.69 156.84 105.04
C ASN A 380 -4.07 158.25 105.16
N GLN A 381 -4.41 159.21 104.29
CA GLN A 381 -4.02 160.61 104.52
C GLN A 381 -4.79 161.30 105.66
N LYS A 382 -5.88 160.73 106.18
CA LYS A 382 -6.44 161.17 107.47
C LYS A 382 -5.55 160.80 108.67
N LEU A 383 -4.64 159.83 108.53
CA LEU A 383 -3.65 159.47 109.53
C LEU A 383 -2.33 160.25 109.39
N GLN A 384 -2.25 161.23 108.47
CA GLN A 384 -1.09 162.13 108.35
C GLN A 384 -1.15 163.30 109.35
N LYS A 385 -1.77 163.11 110.53
CA LYS A 385 -2.01 164.18 111.52
C LYS A 385 -2.05 163.73 112.99
N GLN A 386 -1.38 162.63 113.34
CA GLN A 386 -1.11 162.24 114.73
C GLN A 386 0.36 161.81 114.86
N LEU A 387 1.15 162.65 115.55
CA LEU A 387 2.57 162.47 115.93
C LEU A 387 3.53 162.37 114.71
N GLU A 388 4.44 163.30 114.40
CA GLU A 388 5.31 164.21 115.18
C GLU A 388 6.58 163.57 115.79
N ASP A 389 7.71 164.23 115.47
CA ASP A 389 8.99 164.37 116.17
C ASP A 389 10.21 163.42 116.06
N SER A 390 11.37 164.11 115.94
CA SER A 390 12.78 163.72 116.20
C SER A 390 13.50 162.79 115.20
N SER A 391 14.81 162.95 114.88
CA SER A 391 15.75 164.10 114.97
C SER A 391 16.93 163.93 113.96
N LYS A 392 17.95 164.81 113.98
CA LYS A 392 19.02 164.95 112.95
C LYS A 392 20.46 164.58 113.44
N PRO A 393 21.61 165.22 113.05
CA PRO A 393 22.62 164.60 112.17
C PRO A 393 24.11 164.75 112.64
N GLY A 394 25.10 164.43 111.80
CA GLY A 394 26.33 165.27 111.70
C GLY A 394 27.73 164.63 111.90
N GLU A 395 28.48 164.66 110.80
CA GLU A 395 29.93 164.50 110.51
C GLU A 395 31.07 164.93 111.49
N MET A 396 32.26 164.36 111.18
CA MET A 396 33.65 164.92 111.19
C MET A 396 34.59 164.93 112.43
N PHE A 397 35.83 164.45 112.15
CA PHE A 397 37.18 164.82 112.63
C PHE A 397 37.39 165.51 114.01
N GLU A 398 38.34 164.98 114.82
CA GLU A 398 39.73 165.51 114.84
C GLU A 398 40.74 164.55 115.52
N LEU A 399 42.02 164.94 115.60
CA LEU A 399 43.18 164.08 115.89
C LEU A 399 44.18 164.78 116.84
N LYS A 400 45.02 163.99 117.52
CA LYS A 400 46.24 164.42 118.28
C LYS A 400 46.03 165.27 119.54
N GLU A 401 45.50 164.63 120.59
CA GLU A 401 45.97 164.85 121.97
C GLU A 401 46.16 163.46 122.63
N GLU A 402 46.92 162.57 122.00
CA GLU A 402 48.38 162.41 122.14
C GLU A 402 48.84 161.68 123.42
N LEU A 403 49.43 160.51 123.16
CA LEU A 403 50.67 160.00 123.77
C LEU A 403 50.63 159.54 125.25
N ALA A 404 50.00 160.27 126.17
CA ALA A 404 50.08 159.98 127.61
C ALA A 404 49.35 158.69 128.06
N ALA A 405 48.35 158.24 127.30
CA ALA A 405 47.61 157.01 127.60
C ALA A 405 48.17 155.75 126.91
N ALA A 406 49.20 155.88 126.06
CA ALA A 406 49.72 154.77 125.25
C ALA A 406 50.33 153.65 126.11
N GLU A 407 50.95 153.99 127.24
CA GLU A 407 51.66 153.04 128.10
C GLU A 407 50.71 152.02 128.77
N ARG A 408 49.48 152.42 129.14
CA ARG A 408 48.49 151.48 129.70
C ARG A 408 47.97 150.45 128.68
N LYS A 409 48.01 150.78 127.38
CA LYS A 409 47.60 149.85 126.31
C LYS A 409 48.63 148.75 126.02
N ALA A 410 49.83 148.83 126.59
CA ALA A 410 50.83 147.77 126.46
C ALA A 410 50.42 146.49 127.19
N GLU A 411 49.89 146.60 128.41
CA GLU A 411 49.47 145.45 129.23
C GLU A 411 48.17 144.81 128.72
N GLU A 412 47.23 145.63 128.22
CA GLU A 412 45.96 145.18 127.65
C GLU A 412 46.16 144.24 126.45
N LYS A 413 47.11 144.55 125.57
CA LYS A 413 47.47 143.71 124.40
C LYS A 413 48.07 142.35 124.74
N LEU A 414 48.63 142.17 125.95
CA LEU A 414 49.13 140.86 126.39
C LEU A 414 47.99 139.86 126.67
N SER A 415 46.75 140.35 126.85
CA SER A 415 45.56 139.51 127.01
C SER A 415 44.97 139.05 125.66
N GLU A 416 45.07 139.88 124.62
CA GLU A 416 44.39 139.68 123.34
C GLU A 416 45.07 138.60 122.49
N ILE A 417 46.41 138.56 122.50
CA ILE A 417 47.21 137.52 121.81
C ILE A 417 46.83 136.10 122.26
N LYS A 418 46.39 135.91 123.52
CA LYS A 418 45.98 134.60 124.04
C LYS A 418 44.66 134.08 123.46
N LYS A 419 43.80 134.95 122.92
CA LYS A 419 42.55 134.52 122.26
C LYS A 419 42.80 134.02 120.84
N LEU A 420 43.63 134.74 120.08
CA LEU A 420 43.89 134.46 118.66
C LEU A 420 44.57 133.09 118.42
N VAL A 421 45.30 132.56 119.40
CA VAL A 421 45.88 131.19 119.33
C VAL A 421 44.78 130.12 119.28
N VAL A 422 43.72 130.27 120.09
CA VAL A 422 42.63 129.28 120.20
C VAL A 422 41.78 129.24 118.93
N GLU A 423 41.58 130.38 118.26
CA GLU A 423 40.85 130.44 117.00
C GLU A 423 41.62 129.75 115.85
N LEU A 424 42.95 129.80 115.89
CA LEU A 424 43.83 129.16 114.90
C LEU A 424 43.80 127.62 114.97
N GLU A 425 43.77 127.05 116.17
CA GLU A 425 43.64 125.59 116.35
C GLU A 425 42.29 125.07 115.81
N ASN A 426 41.19 125.77 116.13
CA ASN A 426 39.85 125.41 115.65
C ASN A 426 39.73 125.45 114.11
N ALA A 427 40.41 126.38 113.44
CA ALA A 427 40.41 126.47 111.98
C ALA A 427 41.13 125.28 111.31
N GLN A 428 42.24 124.81 111.89
CA GLN A 428 42.99 123.66 111.36
C GLN A 428 42.17 122.37 111.45
N ASP A 429 41.44 122.20 112.55
CA ASP A 429 40.58 121.05 112.81
C ASP A 429 39.33 120.97 111.91
N ALA A 430 38.91 122.10 111.32
CA ALA A 430 37.88 122.13 110.29
C ALA A 430 38.40 121.63 108.93
N LYS A 431 39.64 122.01 108.56
CA LYS A 431 40.27 121.62 107.28
C LYS A 431 40.41 120.10 107.15
N ASN A 432 40.94 119.44 108.18
CA ASN A 432 41.19 117.98 108.17
C ASN A 432 39.90 117.15 107.96
N ARG A 433 38.74 117.69 108.36
CA ARG A 433 37.41 117.08 108.18
C ARG A 433 36.80 117.27 106.78
N ALA A 434 37.37 118.16 105.95
CA ALA A 434 36.97 118.33 104.55
C ALA A 434 37.75 117.39 103.62
N GLU A 435 39.07 117.28 103.81
CA GLU A 435 39.95 116.43 102.97
C GLU A 435 39.59 114.94 103.06
N THR A 436 39.20 114.48 104.26
CA THR A 436 38.74 113.10 104.52
C THR A 436 37.40 112.75 103.85
N ARG A 437 36.52 113.73 103.57
CA ARG A 437 35.29 113.50 102.79
C ARG A 437 35.58 113.32 101.30
N LEU A 438 36.52 114.09 100.75
CA LEU A 438 36.84 114.06 99.31
C LEU A 438 37.49 112.75 98.85
N SER A 439 38.14 111.99 99.73
CA SER A 439 38.65 110.64 99.39
C SER A 439 37.51 109.62 99.27
N SER A 440 36.51 109.66 100.17
CA SER A 440 35.38 108.70 100.15
C SER A 440 34.59 108.73 98.84
N ILE A 441 34.21 109.93 98.37
CA ILE A 441 33.44 110.15 97.14
C ILE A 441 34.21 109.65 95.89
N ARG A 442 35.55 109.74 95.89
CA ARG A 442 36.37 109.18 94.79
C ARG A 442 36.30 107.66 94.73
N ILE A 443 36.37 106.98 95.86
CA ILE A 443 36.31 105.51 95.95
C ILE A 443 34.94 105.01 95.47
N GLU A 444 33.85 105.70 95.83
CA GLU A 444 32.50 105.40 95.36
C GLU A 444 32.40 105.55 93.83
N HIS A 445 32.86 106.67 93.27
CA HIS A 445 32.85 106.91 91.82
C HIS A 445 33.67 105.87 91.03
N GLU A 446 34.84 105.47 91.54
CA GLU A 446 35.68 104.42 90.95
C GLU A 446 34.90 103.09 90.85
N SER A 447 34.21 102.69 91.93
CA SER A 447 33.44 101.43 92.01
C SER A 447 32.20 101.41 91.09
N LEU A 448 31.50 102.54 90.96
CA LEU A 448 30.37 102.69 90.04
C LEU A 448 30.82 102.67 88.57
N THR A 449 32.01 103.22 88.29
CA THR A 449 32.61 103.17 86.95
C THR A 449 33.00 101.74 86.55
N GLN A 450 33.49 100.92 87.49
CA GLN A 450 33.82 99.51 87.22
C GLN A 450 32.56 98.66 86.95
N THR A 451 31.52 98.80 87.76
CA THR A 451 30.26 98.04 87.59
C THR A 451 29.50 98.40 86.30
N LEU A 452 29.55 99.66 85.86
CA LEU A 452 28.98 100.08 84.57
C LEU A 452 29.76 99.52 83.34
N ASN A 453 31.08 99.39 83.45
CA ASN A 453 31.87 98.78 82.38
C ASN A 453 31.66 97.25 82.30
N GLU A 454 31.48 96.59 83.44
CA GLU A 454 31.27 95.14 83.50
C GLU A 454 29.88 94.73 82.95
N THR A 455 28.81 95.42 83.35
CA THR A 455 27.47 95.22 82.77
C THR A 455 27.43 95.46 81.25
N ARG A 456 28.20 96.44 80.75
CA ARG A 456 28.34 96.70 79.31
C ARG A 456 29.04 95.57 78.55
N ARG A 457 30.05 94.90 79.15
CA ARG A 457 30.68 93.70 78.57
C ARG A 457 29.69 92.54 78.48
N GLN A 458 28.95 92.29 79.56
CA GLN A 458 27.98 91.19 79.64
C GLN A 458 26.88 91.34 78.59
N LEU A 459 26.36 92.57 78.38
CA LEU A 459 25.41 92.88 77.31
C LEU A 459 25.99 92.57 75.91
N SER A 460 27.25 92.94 75.66
CA SER A 460 27.92 92.67 74.37
C SER A 460 28.11 91.17 74.13
N ALA A 461 28.43 90.39 75.16
CA ALA A 461 28.60 88.94 75.07
C ALA A 461 27.27 88.22 74.77
N VAL A 462 26.19 88.60 75.47
CA VAL A 462 24.84 88.07 75.20
C VAL A 462 24.38 88.42 73.78
N GLN A 463 24.76 89.60 73.25
CA GLN A 463 24.43 89.98 71.89
C GLN A 463 25.17 89.14 70.83
N SER A 464 26.45 88.78 71.04
CA SER A 464 27.17 87.86 70.15
C SER A 464 26.68 86.41 70.24
N ASP A 465 26.32 85.95 71.44
CA ASP A 465 25.70 84.63 71.64
C ASP A 465 24.38 84.50 70.85
N LEU A 466 23.59 85.58 70.80
CA LEU A 466 22.31 85.62 70.09
C LEU A 466 22.45 85.75 68.56
N THR A 467 23.58 86.21 68.03
CA THR A 467 23.86 86.13 66.58
C THR A 467 24.33 84.73 66.21
N ILE A 468 25.29 84.16 66.95
CA ILE A 468 25.82 82.81 66.70
C ILE A 468 24.69 81.76 66.73
N ARG A 469 23.82 81.80 67.76
CA ARG A 469 22.67 80.87 67.84
C ARG A 469 21.71 80.95 66.66
N LYS A 470 21.55 82.13 66.02
CA LYS A 470 20.69 82.30 64.83
C LYS A 470 21.37 81.75 63.57
N GLU A 471 22.67 81.97 63.44
CA GLU A 471 23.47 81.41 62.34
C GLU A 471 23.52 79.89 62.44
N ASP A 472 23.74 79.33 63.62
CA ASP A 472 23.63 77.89 63.90
C ASP A 472 22.24 77.32 63.57
N GLU A 473 21.14 78.00 63.95
CA GLU A 473 19.78 77.53 63.66
C GLU A 473 19.47 77.53 62.16
N ILE A 474 19.99 78.52 61.41
CA ILE A 474 19.88 78.58 59.95
C ILE A 474 20.73 77.48 59.30
N LEU A 475 21.96 77.27 59.76
CA LEU A 475 22.84 76.20 59.28
C LEU A 475 22.24 74.83 59.57
N GLN A 476 21.66 74.59 60.76
CA GLN A 476 20.98 73.34 61.10
C GLN A 476 19.69 73.11 60.31
N LYS A 477 18.99 74.16 59.85
CA LYS A 477 17.90 74.01 58.88
C LYS A 477 18.45 73.62 57.51
N ARG A 478 19.50 74.29 57.04
CA ARG A 478 20.11 74.01 55.74
C ARG A 478 20.79 72.63 55.66
N VAL A 479 21.38 72.16 56.76
CA VAL A 479 21.92 70.79 56.87
C VAL A 479 20.78 69.77 56.73
N ARG A 480 19.67 69.93 57.46
CA ARG A 480 18.50 69.04 57.34
C ARG A 480 17.85 69.05 55.95
N GLU A 481 17.77 70.20 55.30
CA GLU A 481 17.35 70.29 53.89
C GLU A 481 18.30 69.50 52.97
N LEU A 482 19.62 69.62 53.17
CA LEU A 482 20.61 68.89 52.39
C LEU A 482 20.56 67.39 52.66
N GLU A 483 20.45 66.95 53.93
CA GLU A 483 20.25 65.56 54.32
C GLU A 483 18.97 64.96 53.71
N GLN A 484 17.87 65.72 53.69
CA GLN A 484 16.61 65.29 53.07
C GLN A 484 16.72 65.21 51.53
N THR A 485 17.47 66.12 50.89
CA THR A 485 17.75 66.00 49.45
C THR A 485 18.68 64.83 49.13
N VAL A 486 19.72 64.59 49.92
CA VAL A 486 20.64 63.44 49.74
C VAL A 486 19.90 62.13 49.89
N THR A 487 19.14 61.93 50.97
CA THR A 487 18.33 60.71 51.16
C THR A 487 17.33 60.49 50.02
N SER A 488 16.63 61.52 49.55
CA SER A 488 15.73 61.40 48.37
C SER A 488 16.47 61.05 47.07
N LYS A 489 17.77 61.37 46.96
CA LYS A 489 18.61 60.99 45.82
C LYS A 489 19.18 59.58 45.97
N ASP A 490 19.53 59.16 47.18
CA ASP A 490 19.95 57.78 47.46
C ASP A 490 18.81 56.79 47.21
N GLU A 491 17.59 57.12 47.64
CA GLU A 491 16.37 56.36 47.30
C GLU A 491 16.15 56.27 45.78
N SER A 492 16.31 57.40 45.07
CA SER A 492 16.22 57.43 43.60
C SER A 492 17.32 56.59 42.93
N VAL A 493 18.55 56.60 43.45
CA VAL A 493 19.66 55.76 42.95
C VAL A 493 19.40 54.28 43.21
N LEU A 494 18.89 53.91 44.39
CA LEU A 494 18.52 52.53 44.71
C LEU A 494 17.43 51.99 43.77
N THR A 495 16.39 52.79 43.48
CA THR A 495 15.36 52.40 42.50
C THR A 495 15.93 52.23 41.09
N LEU A 496 16.81 53.13 40.64
CA LEU A 496 17.48 53.01 39.34
C LEU A 496 18.46 51.83 39.27
N GLU A 497 19.10 51.47 40.38
CA GLU A 497 19.91 50.26 40.48
C GLU A 497 19.06 48.98 40.38
N GLU A 498 17.88 48.95 41.01
CA GLU A 498 16.94 47.84 40.85
C GLU A 498 16.42 47.73 39.41
N GLU A 499 16.03 48.84 38.79
CA GLU A 499 15.62 48.85 37.38
C GLU A 499 16.74 48.39 36.46
N LYS A 500 17.97 48.85 36.68
CA LYS A 500 19.15 48.35 35.97
C LYS A 500 19.32 46.83 36.13
N LYS A 501 19.25 46.29 37.36
CA LYS A 501 19.36 44.84 37.63
C LYS A 501 18.21 44.05 36.96
N ARG A 502 16.99 44.61 36.92
CA ARG A 502 15.83 44.04 36.20
C ARG A 502 16.06 44.04 34.69
N ILE A 503 16.60 45.12 34.11
CA ILE A 503 16.94 45.22 32.69
C ILE A 503 18.09 44.27 32.32
N GLU A 504 19.16 44.19 33.11
CA GLU A 504 20.30 43.28 32.89
C GLU A 504 19.86 41.80 32.92
N THR A 505 18.99 41.42 33.86
CA THR A 505 18.44 40.05 33.93
C THR A 505 17.42 39.74 32.84
N GLN A 506 16.66 40.72 32.35
CA GLN A 506 15.84 40.55 31.14
C GLN A 506 16.72 40.41 29.89
N LEU A 507 17.76 41.24 29.75
CA LEU A 507 18.69 41.21 28.64
C LEU A 507 19.37 39.84 28.53
N GLU A 508 19.90 39.27 29.62
CA GLU A 508 20.53 37.95 29.56
C GLU A 508 19.52 36.84 29.25
N LYS A 509 18.27 36.93 29.74
CA LYS A 509 17.18 36.03 29.32
C LYS A 509 16.89 36.13 27.81
N THR A 510 16.92 37.33 27.23
CA THR A 510 16.74 37.48 25.76
C THR A 510 17.93 36.94 24.97
N LYS A 511 19.18 37.14 25.42
CA LYS A 511 20.37 36.52 24.80
C LYS A 511 20.32 35.00 24.89
N GLN A 512 19.85 34.44 26.00
CA GLN A 512 19.74 33.00 26.18
C GLN A 512 18.70 32.40 25.22
N LYS A 513 17.50 32.99 25.13
CA LYS A 513 16.50 32.64 24.10
C LYS A 513 17.04 32.78 22.67
N GLN A 514 17.85 33.81 22.40
CA GLN A 514 18.48 34.00 21.09
C GLN A 514 19.52 32.91 20.76
N LYS A 515 20.24 32.37 21.76
CA LYS A 515 21.12 31.20 21.58
C LYS A 515 20.31 29.93 21.34
N GLU A 516 19.23 29.73 22.12
CA GLU A 516 18.32 28.58 22.01
C GLU A 516 17.70 28.52 20.62
N SER A 517 17.01 29.58 20.18
CA SER A 517 16.42 29.61 18.83
C SER A 517 17.42 29.67 17.69
N ARG A 518 18.68 30.03 17.94
CA ARG A 518 19.76 29.84 16.96
C ARG A 518 20.18 28.37 16.88
N HIS A 519 20.28 27.67 18.01
CA HIS A 519 20.58 26.24 18.01
C HIS A 519 19.45 25.44 17.34
N GLU A 520 18.18 25.74 17.65
CA GLU A 520 17.00 25.19 16.99
C GLU A 520 17.05 25.42 15.46
N LEU A 521 17.36 26.65 15.03
CA LEU A 521 17.50 27.00 13.61
C LEU A 521 18.64 26.23 12.92
N ASP A 522 19.76 26.03 13.60
CA ASP A 522 20.92 25.31 13.06
C ASP A 522 20.64 23.79 13.02
N THR A 523 19.98 23.19 14.02
CA THR A 523 19.51 21.79 13.95
C THR A 523 18.47 21.58 12.85
N LEU A 524 17.55 22.53 12.64
CA LEU A 524 16.52 22.42 11.61
C LEU A 524 17.11 22.51 10.18
N LYS A 525 18.27 23.17 10.00
CA LYS A 525 19.03 23.15 8.74
C LYS A 525 19.70 21.80 8.52
N ASP A 526 20.29 21.22 9.56
CA ASP A 526 20.92 19.89 9.46
C ASP A 526 19.85 18.82 9.16
N GLU A 527 18.67 18.89 9.80
CA GLU A 527 17.51 18.06 9.46
C GLU A 527 17.03 18.28 8.02
N TYR A 528 16.90 19.53 7.57
CA TYR A 528 16.53 19.85 6.19
C TYR A 528 17.53 19.29 5.17
N ALA A 529 18.84 19.46 5.40
CA ALA A 529 19.90 18.94 4.54
C ALA A 529 19.90 17.40 4.51
N ASN A 530 19.70 16.76 5.66
CA ASN A 530 19.53 15.31 5.73
C ASN A 530 18.30 14.86 4.91
N LEU A 531 17.14 15.52 5.09
CA LEU A 531 15.93 15.24 4.31
C LEU A 531 16.19 15.41 2.80
N GLU A 532 16.83 16.49 2.37
CA GLU A 532 17.19 16.73 0.97
C GLU A 532 18.10 15.63 0.38
N THR A 533 19.08 15.13 1.16
CA THR A 533 19.88 13.96 0.71
C THR A 533 19.08 12.66 0.63
N THR A 534 18.11 12.43 1.54
CA THR A 534 17.23 11.25 1.47
C THR A 534 16.22 11.34 0.33
N LEU A 535 15.75 12.54 -0.01
CA LEU A 535 14.94 12.81 -1.20
C LEU A 535 15.74 12.48 -2.47
N ALA A 536 16.97 12.99 -2.58
CA ALA A 536 17.85 12.68 -3.70
C ALA A 536 18.22 11.19 -3.80
N ALA A 537 18.28 10.46 -2.68
CA ALA A 537 18.49 9.01 -2.66
C ALA A 537 17.24 8.23 -3.11
N THR A 538 16.06 8.58 -2.62
CA THR A 538 14.79 7.95 -2.99
C THR A 538 14.40 8.24 -4.44
N GLU A 539 14.70 9.42 -4.97
CA GLU A 539 14.57 9.72 -6.41
C GLU A 539 15.43 8.82 -7.29
N ARG A 540 16.68 8.51 -6.88
CA ARG A 540 17.56 7.60 -7.62
C ARG A 540 17.00 6.18 -7.61
N SER A 541 16.52 5.72 -6.46
CA SER A 541 15.86 4.42 -6.30
C SER A 541 14.57 4.31 -7.13
N LYS A 542 13.77 5.38 -7.18
CA LYS A 542 12.61 5.47 -8.07
C LYS A 542 13.02 5.33 -9.55
N LYS A 543 14.06 6.05 -9.98
CA LYS A 543 14.55 6.00 -11.37
C LYS A 543 15.09 4.61 -11.76
N THR A 544 15.72 3.87 -10.83
CA THR A 544 16.11 2.47 -11.09
C THR A 544 14.90 1.53 -11.16
N LEU A 545 13.92 1.66 -10.25
CA LEU A 545 12.69 0.87 -10.28
C LEU A 545 11.83 1.15 -11.53
N GLU A 546 11.79 2.40 -12.01
CA GLU A 546 11.13 2.76 -13.27
C GLU A 546 11.83 2.12 -14.48
N ALA A 547 13.17 2.02 -14.49
CA ALA A 547 13.92 1.32 -15.52
C ALA A 547 13.69 -0.20 -15.49
N GLU A 548 13.69 -0.81 -14.30
CA GLU A 548 13.38 -2.23 -14.10
C GLU A 548 11.95 -2.55 -14.55
N ARG A 549 10.96 -1.74 -14.16
CA ARG A 549 9.57 -1.86 -14.61
C ARG A 549 9.45 -1.80 -16.13
N ASN A 550 10.16 -0.87 -16.78
CA ASN A 550 10.14 -0.75 -18.23
C ASN A 550 10.80 -1.96 -18.93
N SER A 551 11.88 -2.51 -18.35
CA SER A 551 12.53 -3.74 -18.80
C SER A 551 11.63 -4.97 -18.66
N LEU A 552 10.92 -5.09 -17.53
CA LEU A 552 9.92 -6.13 -17.31
C LEU A 552 8.75 -6.01 -18.28
N LYS A 553 8.24 -4.80 -18.55
CA LYS A 553 7.18 -4.56 -19.54
C LYS A 553 7.58 -5.04 -20.93
N ALA A 554 8.77 -4.67 -21.40
CA ALA A 554 9.30 -5.14 -22.69
C ALA A 554 9.49 -6.67 -22.74
N ARG A 555 9.74 -7.33 -21.60
CA ARG A 555 9.80 -8.79 -21.52
C ARG A 555 8.41 -9.46 -21.48
N VAL A 556 7.39 -8.80 -20.92
CA VAL A 556 5.99 -9.24 -21.00
C VAL A 556 5.49 -9.14 -22.44
N GLU A 557 5.69 -8.00 -23.11
CA GLU A 557 5.35 -7.80 -24.53
C GLU A 557 6.02 -8.88 -25.40
N SER A 558 7.31 -9.16 -25.18
CA SER A 558 8.02 -10.23 -25.90
C SER A 558 7.57 -11.65 -25.52
N LEU A 559 6.83 -11.86 -24.44
CA LEU A 559 6.21 -13.16 -24.11
C LEU A 559 4.81 -13.27 -24.71
N GLU A 560 4.04 -12.19 -24.73
CA GLU A 560 2.75 -12.07 -25.43
C GLU A 560 2.93 -12.35 -26.93
N ASP A 561 3.91 -11.71 -27.59
CA ASP A 561 4.34 -11.99 -28.97
C ASP A 561 4.58 -13.49 -29.24
N LYS A 562 5.13 -14.21 -28.25
CA LYS A 562 5.45 -15.64 -28.36
C LYS A 562 4.23 -16.52 -28.10
N CYS A 563 3.33 -16.11 -27.21
CA CYS A 563 2.05 -16.77 -27.00
C CYS A 563 1.20 -16.70 -28.27
N ASP A 564 1.10 -15.54 -28.91
CA ASP A 564 0.39 -15.38 -30.18
C ASP A 564 1.02 -16.20 -31.32
N GLN A 565 2.36 -16.25 -31.41
CA GLN A 565 3.05 -17.14 -32.35
C GLN A 565 2.80 -18.64 -32.08
N LEU A 566 2.55 -19.04 -30.84
CA LEU A 566 2.19 -20.42 -30.48
C LEU A 566 0.70 -20.68 -30.75
N ASN A 567 -0.20 -19.73 -30.46
CA ASN A 567 -1.62 -19.81 -30.76
C ASN A 567 -1.86 -19.94 -32.27
N VAL A 568 -1.16 -19.16 -33.10
CA VAL A 568 -1.21 -19.28 -34.57
C VAL A 568 -0.69 -20.64 -35.04
N LYS A 569 0.32 -21.23 -34.37
CA LYS A 569 0.77 -22.60 -34.70
C LYS A 569 -0.27 -23.64 -34.30
N LEU A 570 -0.86 -23.54 -33.11
CA LEU A 570 -1.90 -24.44 -32.62
C LEU A 570 -3.11 -24.48 -33.57
N VAL A 571 -3.65 -23.30 -33.93
CA VAL A 571 -4.76 -23.17 -34.89
C VAL A 571 -4.39 -23.77 -36.26
N ASN A 572 -3.13 -23.69 -36.69
CA ASN A 572 -2.67 -24.35 -37.91
C ASN A 572 -2.59 -25.89 -37.78
N TYR A 573 -2.22 -26.42 -36.61
CA TYR A 573 -2.28 -27.86 -36.33
C TYR A 573 -3.72 -28.37 -36.27
N GLU A 574 -4.64 -27.69 -35.57
CA GLU A 574 -6.07 -28.05 -35.57
C GLU A 574 -6.68 -28.02 -36.98
N ASN A 575 -6.30 -27.03 -37.80
CA ASN A 575 -6.74 -26.93 -39.20
C ASN A 575 -6.19 -28.07 -40.06
N LEU A 576 -5.03 -28.62 -39.72
CA LEU A 576 -4.42 -29.77 -40.39
C LEU A 576 -5.06 -31.09 -39.91
N GLU A 577 -5.29 -31.24 -38.61
CA GLU A 577 -6.00 -32.36 -38.00
C GLU A 577 -7.43 -32.49 -38.54
N ARG A 578 -8.19 -31.38 -38.59
CA ARG A 578 -9.52 -31.33 -39.22
C ARG A 578 -9.49 -31.70 -40.71
N ARG A 579 -8.37 -31.49 -41.43
CA ARG A 579 -8.19 -31.97 -42.81
C ARG A 579 -7.91 -33.47 -42.87
N TYR A 580 -7.10 -34.01 -41.95
CA TYR A 580 -6.87 -35.45 -41.86
C TYR A 580 -8.15 -36.22 -41.50
N ALA A 581 -8.88 -35.78 -40.47
CA ALA A 581 -10.16 -36.38 -40.09
C ALA A 581 -11.19 -36.33 -41.24
N ASN A 582 -11.26 -35.24 -42.01
CA ASN A 582 -12.10 -35.18 -43.20
C ASN A 582 -11.66 -36.15 -44.31
N SER A 583 -10.34 -36.38 -44.47
CA SER A 583 -9.82 -37.36 -45.43
C SER A 583 -10.06 -38.80 -44.98
N GLU A 584 -9.99 -39.06 -43.67
CA GLU A 584 -10.28 -40.37 -43.08
C GLU A 584 -11.77 -40.72 -43.20
N ASN A 585 -12.67 -39.78 -42.85
CA ASN A 585 -14.11 -39.94 -43.07
C ASN A 585 -14.45 -40.22 -44.54
N LEU A 586 -13.76 -39.56 -45.49
CA LEU A 586 -13.93 -39.84 -46.92
C LEU A 586 -13.43 -41.24 -47.31
N LEU A 587 -12.33 -41.72 -46.73
CA LEU A 587 -11.85 -43.09 -46.95
C LEU A 587 -12.80 -44.13 -46.36
N ILE A 588 -13.39 -43.88 -45.19
CA ILE A 588 -14.44 -44.72 -44.59
C ILE A 588 -15.69 -44.75 -45.50
N GLU A 589 -16.12 -43.61 -46.03
CA GLU A 589 -17.23 -43.52 -46.98
C GLU A 589 -16.96 -44.37 -48.25
N LYS A 590 -15.73 -44.32 -48.81
CA LYS A 590 -15.37 -45.15 -49.97
C LYS A 590 -15.24 -46.62 -49.61
N SER A 591 -14.72 -46.96 -48.43
CA SER A 591 -14.65 -48.34 -47.92
C SER A 591 -16.05 -48.96 -47.80
N ASN A 592 -16.97 -48.25 -47.15
CA ASN A 592 -18.37 -48.65 -47.04
C ASN A 592 -19.02 -48.82 -48.43
N LYS A 593 -18.77 -47.89 -49.36
CA LYS A 593 -19.35 -48.01 -50.70
C LYS A 593 -18.75 -49.17 -51.53
N ILE A 594 -17.50 -49.55 -51.29
CA ILE A 594 -16.91 -50.77 -51.85
C ILE A 594 -17.57 -52.02 -51.24
N ALA A 595 -17.80 -52.04 -49.92
CA ALA A 595 -18.49 -53.15 -49.25
C ALA A 595 -19.94 -53.35 -49.75
N ASP A 596 -20.69 -52.26 -49.98
CA ASP A 596 -22.01 -52.31 -50.63
C ASP A 596 -21.93 -52.97 -52.00
N LEU A 597 -21.01 -52.50 -52.86
CA LEU A 597 -20.84 -52.98 -54.23
C LEU A 597 -20.37 -54.43 -54.26
N GLU A 598 -19.55 -54.87 -53.30
CA GLU A 598 -19.21 -56.27 -53.11
C GLU A 598 -20.42 -57.11 -52.69
N ALA A 599 -21.28 -56.64 -51.79
CA ALA A 599 -22.50 -57.35 -51.42
C ALA A 599 -23.48 -57.47 -52.60
N GLU A 600 -23.65 -56.40 -53.37
CA GLU A 600 -24.46 -56.37 -54.60
C GLU A 600 -23.90 -57.32 -55.68
N ASN A 601 -22.58 -57.36 -55.86
CA ASN A 601 -21.90 -58.32 -56.75
C ASN A 601 -22.06 -59.78 -56.27
N ARG A 602 -21.96 -60.04 -54.95
CA ARG A 602 -22.20 -61.37 -54.37
C ARG A 602 -23.65 -61.83 -54.59
N THR A 603 -24.65 -60.96 -54.41
CA THR A 603 -26.06 -61.32 -54.62
C THR A 603 -26.41 -61.52 -56.10
N THR A 604 -25.96 -60.65 -57.00
CA THR A 604 -26.15 -60.82 -58.45
C THR A 604 -25.45 -62.07 -58.99
N LYS A 605 -24.26 -62.42 -58.47
CA LYS A 605 -23.62 -63.72 -58.76
C LYS A 605 -24.47 -64.91 -58.28
N GLN A 606 -25.01 -64.86 -57.05
CA GLN A 606 -25.89 -65.91 -56.54
C GLN A 606 -27.18 -66.06 -57.37
N GLN A 607 -27.76 -64.94 -57.83
CA GLN A 607 -28.91 -64.96 -58.75
C GLN A 607 -28.54 -65.64 -60.07
N SER A 608 -27.43 -65.26 -60.70
CA SER A 608 -26.93 -65.88 -61.94
C SER A 608 -26.67 -67.38 -61.77
N GLU A 609 -26.07 -67.82 -60.65
CA GLU A 609 -25.90 -69.25 -60.35
C GLU A 609 -27.24 -69.99 -60.17
N LEU A 610 -28.25 -69.35 -59.58
CA LEU A 610 -29.59 -69.92 -59.44
C LEU A 610 -30.33 -69.98 -60.77
N GLU A 611 -30.18 -68.99 -61.64
CA GLU A 611 -30.74 -69.01 -63.00
C GLU A 611 -30.06 -70.06 -63.88
N MET A 612 -28.74 -70.21 -63.79
CA MET A 612 -28.02 -71.31 -64.44
C MET A 612 -28.54 -72.68 -63.97
N LYS A 613 -28.77 -72.86 -62.66
CA LYS A 613 -29.35 -74.09 -62.09
C LYS A 613 -30.81 -74.33 -62.55
N LYS A 614 -31.63 -73.27 -62.65
CA LYS A 614 -33.00 -73.36 -63.23
C LYS A 614 -32.96 -73.75 -64.71
N ALA A 615 -32.13 -73.07 -65.51
CA ALA A 615 -31.97 -73.33 -66.94
C ALA A 615 -31.40 -74.74 -67.22
N GLN A 616 -30.54 -75.26 -66.34
CA GLN A 616 -30.06 -76.63 -66.44
C GLN A 616 -31.16 -77.65 -66.12
N ARG A 617 -31.95 -77.46 -65.05
CA ARG A 617 -33.12 -78.33 -64.78
C ARG A 617 -34.08 -78.35 -65.96
N LEU A 618 -34.44 -77.18 -66.50
CA LEU A 618 -35.32 -77.10 -67.69
C LEU A 618 -34.72 -77.79 -68.94
N ARG A 619 -33.39 -77.90 -69.06
CA ARG A 619 -32.73 -78.71 -70.10
C ARG A 619 -32.84 -80.21 -69.80
N GLU A 620 -32.65 -80.61 -68.55
CA GLU A 620 -32.78 -82.00 -68.09
C GLU A 620 -34.23 -82.50 -68.23
N ASP A 621 -35.21 -81.69 -67.81
CA ASP A 621 -36.65 -81.91 -67.99
C ASP A 621 -37.00 -82.06 -69.48
N LEU A 622 -36.55 -81.12 -70.32
CA LEU A 622 -36.77 -81.16 -71.79
C LEU A 622 -36.10 -82.37 -72.46
N VAL A 623 -34.96 -82.84 -71.95
CA VAL A 623 -34.35 -84.10 -72.41
C VAL A 623 -35.18 -85.30 -71.96
N SER A 624 -35.69 -85.30 -70.72
CA SER A 624 -36.53 -86.38 -70.20
C SER A 624 -37.85 -86.51 -70.98
N GLU A 625 -38.51 -85.40 -71.32
CA GLU A 625 -39.71 -85.40 -72.16
C GLU A 625 -39.39 -85.75 -73.62
N LYS A 626 -38.24 -85.34 -74.17
CA LYS A 626 -37.79 -85.84 -75.48
C LYS A 626 -37.57 -87.35 -75.50
N CYS A 627 -37.01 -87.91 -74.42
CA CYS A 627 -36.88 -89.37 -74.25
C CYS A 627 -38.25 -90.03 -74.10
N ARG A 628 -39.15 -89.49 -73.28
CA ARG A 628 -40.53 -89.98 -73.09
C ARG A 628 -41.36 -89.94 -74.36
N ILE A 629 -41.27 -88.85 -75.15
CA ILE A 629 -41.88 -88.73 -76.48
C ILE A 629 -41.21 -89.71 -77.46
N GLY A 630 -39.89 -89.90 -77.39
CA GLY A 630 -39.16 -90.90 -78.17
C GLY A 630 -39.62 -92.33 -77.88
N ASP A 631 -39.83 -92.68 -76.61
CA ASP A 631 -40.42 -93.93 -76.15
C ASP A 631 -41.87 -94.07 -76.59
N LEU A 632 -42.68 -93.01 -76.46
CA LEU A 632 -44.08 -93.02 -76.88
C LEU A 632 -44.19 -93.22 -78.39
N LEU A 633 -43.36 -92.52 -79.19
CA LEU A 633 -43.26 -92.68 -80.64
C LEU A 633 -42.68 -94.05 -81.03
N SER A 634 -41.80 -94.64 -80.23
CA SER A 634 -41.27 -95.99 -80.48
C SER A 634 -42.32 -97.06 -80.18
N ARG A 635 -43.09 -96.91 -79.10
CA ARG A 635 -44.28 -97.71 -78.80
C ARG A 635 -45.35 -97.52 -79.87
N LEU A 636 -45.65 -96.29 -80.29
CA LEU A 636 -46.60 -95.99 -81.35
C LEU A 636 -46.14 -96.55 -82.70
N ARG A 637 -44.85 -96.51 -83.02
CA ARG A 637 -44.27 -97.14 -84.22
C ARG A 637 -44.30 -98.66 -84.14
N THR A 638 -44.20 -99.23 -82.95
CA THR A 638 -44.38 -100.68 -82.71
C THR A 638 -45.84 -101.08 -82.86
N VAL A 639 -46.78 -100.32 -82.29
CA VAL A 639 -48.23 -100.50 -82.46
C VAL A 639 -48.65 -100.31 -83.92
N CYS A 640 -48.17 -99.27 -84.60
CA CYS A 640 -48.40 -99.07 -86.03
C CYS A 640 -47.70 -100.13 -86.90
N ASN A 641 -46.60 -100.74 -86.45
CA ASN A 641 -46.08 -101.96 -87.08
C ASN A 641 -47.04 -103.13 -86.87
N SER A 642 -47.54 -103.38 -85.65
CA SER A 642 -48.52 -104.43 -85.35
C SER A 642 -49.84 -104.26 -86.12
N ILE A 643 -50.35 -103.02 -86.25
CA ILE A 643 -51.55 -102.71 -87.04
C ILE A 643 -51.30 -102.92 -88.54
N ARG A 644 -50.09 -102.62 -89.02
CA ARG A 644 -49.68 -102.89 -90.42
C ARG A 644 -49.46 -104.39 -90.69
N SER A 645 -49.02 -105.16 -89.69
CA SER A 645 -48.96 -106.63 -89.74
C SER A 645 -50.34 -107.28 -89.68
N ASN A 646 -51.32 -106.64 -89.01
CA ASN A 646 -52.68 -107.15 -88.84
C ASN A 646 -53.73 -106.46 -89.75
N GLY A 647 -53.30 -105.75 -90.80
CA GLY A 647 -54.16 -105.36 -91.93
C GLY A 647 -55.17 -104.22 -91.70
N GLY A 648 -55.03 -103.41 -90.64
CA GLY A 648 -55.97 -102.33 -90.33
C GLY A 648 -55.64 -100.98 -90.99
N LYS A 649 -56.64 -100.30 -91.58
CA LYS A 649 -56.59 -98.87 -91.96
C LYS A 649 -57.26 -98.03 -90.86
N LEU A 650 -56.69 -96.86 -90.54
CA LEU A 650 -57.26 -95.88 -89.60
C LEU A 650 -57.19 -94.47 -90.20
N ASN A 651 -58.30 -93.73 -90.12
CA ASN A 651 -58.41 -92.34 -90.51
C ASN A 651 -58.96 -91.52 -89.33
N ASN A 652 -58.36 -90.34 -89.10
CA ASN A 652 -58.90 -89.09 -88.53
C ASN A 652 -59.74 -89.14 -87.23
N ALA A 653 -59.24 -88.48 -86.18
CA ALA A 653 -60.03 -88.02 -85.03
C ALA A 653 -59.31 -86.85 -84.32
N GLU A 654 -59.76 -85.61 -84.50
CA GLU A 654 -59.14 -84.40 -83.89
C GLU A 654 -60.12 -83.19 -83.89
N GLU A 655 -61.03 -83.10 -82.92
CA GLU A 655 -61.75 -81.85 -82.54
C GLU A 655 -62.54 -81.99 -81.21
N LEU A 656 -62.94 -80.85 -80.62
CA LEU A 656 -63.76 -80.62 -79.39
C LEU A 656 -63.16 -80.99 -78.01
N MET A 657 -62.82 -79.96 -77.21
CA MET A 657 -62.76 -79.93 -75.72
C MET A 657 -62.94 -78.48 -75.22
N SER A 658 -63.92 -78.23 -74.33
CA SER A 658 -64.25 -76.92 -73.72
C SER A 658 -65.14 -77.13 -72.45
N ASP A 659 -65.45 -76.15 -71.58
CA ASP A 659 -65.11 -74.72 -71.49
C ASP A 659 -65.02 -74.28 -70.00
N ASP A 660 -63.98 -73.52 -69.61
CA ASP A 660 -63.71 -73.15 -68.19
C ASP A 660 -64.44 -71.86 -67.73
N GLU A 661 -64.98 -71.06 -68.65
CA GLU A 661 -65.39 -69.66 -68.42
C GLU A 661 -66.47 -69.50 -67.33
N LYS A 662 -67.39 -70.47 -67.24
CA LYS A 662 -68.55 -70.47 -66.31
C LYS A 662 -68.19 -70.65 -64.84
N LEU A 663 -66.93 -70.97 -64.52
CA LEU A 663 -66.47 -71.12 -63.13
C LEU A 663 -66.23 -69.75 -62.45
N ILE A 664 -65.97 -68.71 -63.24
CA ILE A 664 -65.53 -67.40 -62.76
C ILE A 664 -66.71 -66.59 -62.20
N ASP A 665 -67.82 -66.49 -62.95
CA ASP A 665 -69.01 -65.68 -62.61
C ASP A 665 -69.57 -65.96 -61.20
N ILE A 666 -69.47 -67.21 -60.73
CA ILE A 666 -70.01 -67.66 -59.44
C ILE A 666 -69.21 -67.09 -58.24
N ILE A 667 -67.94 -66.72 -58.45
CA ILE A 667 -67.04 -66.28 -57.37
C ILE A 667 -67.28 -64.81 -56.99
N ASP A 668 -67.49 -63.94 -57.98
CA ASP A 668 -67.65 -62.50 -57.76
C ASP A 668 -68.93 -62.14 -56.97
N ASP A 669 -70.01 -62.88 -57.20
CA ASP A 669 -71.32 -62.64 -56.58
C ASP A 669 -71.31 -62.89 -55.05
N VAL A 670 -70.43 -63.79 -54.59
CA VAL A 670 -70.21 -64.07 -53.16
C VAL A 670 -69.41 -62.94 -52.49
N ILE A 671 -68.40 -62.41 -53.17
CA ILE A 671 -67.52 -61.35 -52.65
C ILE A 671 -68.29 -60.03 -52.48
N MET A 672 -69.15 -59.68 -53.44
CA MET A 672 -69.98 -58.47 -53.36
C MET A 672 -70.93 -58.45 -52.16
N GLN A 673 -71.46 -59.61 -51.74
CA GLN A 673 -72.38 -59.68 -50.59
C GLN A 673 -71.67 -59.41 -49.26
N ALA A 674 -70.45 -59.93 -49.07
CA ALA A 674 -69.66 -59.73 -47.86
C ALA A 674 -69.27 -58.25 -47.64
N LEU A 675 -68.80 -57.57 -48.69
CA LEU A 675 -68.39 -56.16 -48.63
C LEU A 675 -69.56 -55.23 -48.25
N ASN A 676 -70.77 -55.53 -48.72
CA ASN A 676 -71.99 -54.76 -48.40
C ASN A 676 -72.48 -54.97 -46.96
N ALA A 677 -72.08 -56.04 -46.27
CA ALA A 677 -72.36 -56.22 -44.84
C ALA A 677 -71.46 -55.31 -43.99
N ALA A 678 -70.13 -55.44 -44.16
CA ALA A 678 -69.12 -54.69 -43.39
C ALA A 678 -69.30 -53.17 -43.48
N ARG A 679 -69.74 -52.65 -44.64
CA ARG A 679 -69.97 -51.21 -44.84
C ARG A 679 -71.06 -50.64 -43.91
N ARG A 680 -72.15 -51.40 -43.66
CA ARG A 680 -73.26 -50.95 -42.80
C ARG A 680 -72.85 -50.86 -41.32
N GLU A 681 -71.99 -51.77 -40.89
CA GLU A 681 -71.47 -51.81 -39.53
C GLU A 681 -70.54 -50.60 -39.24
N ALA A 682 -69.69 -50.24 -40.22
CA ALA A 682 -68.88 -49.03 -40.16
C ALA A 682 -69.72 -47.74 -40.15
N ASP A 683 -70.76 -47.65 -40.99
CA ASP A 683 -71.67 -46.49 -41.03
C ASP A 683 -72.45 -46.32 -39.70
N ALA A 684 -72.81 -47.42 -39.01
CA ALA A 684 -73.48 -47.39 -37.72
C ALA A 684 -72.59 -46.87 -36.57
N LEU A 685 -71.34 -47.35 -36.49
CA LEU A 685 -70.36 -46.88 -35.50
C LEU A 685 -70.07 -45.37 -35.67
N ARG A 686 -70.06 -44.87 -36.91
CA ARG A 686 -69.85 -43.45 -37.20
C ARG A 686 -70.98 -42.56 -36.68
N LEU A 687 -72.22 -43.06 -36.67
CA LEU A 687 -73.38 -42.34 -36.12
C LEU A 687 -73.32 -42.27 -34.58
N GLN A 688 -72.89 -43.35 -33.92
CA GLN A 688 -72.68 -43.38 -32.47
C GLN A 688 -71.61 -42.36 -32.02
N GLN A 689 -70.51 -42.25 -32.77
CA GLN A 689 -69.44 -41.29 -32.48
C GLN A 689 -69.92 -39.83 -32.66
N GLN A 690 -70.83 -39.56 -33.60
CA GLN A 690 -71.42 -38.22 -33.78
C GLN A 690 -72.37 -37.81 -32.65
N LEU A 691 -73.08 -38.77 -32.03
CA LEU A 691 -73.90 -38.49 -30.83
C LEU A 691 -73.03 -38.10 -29.63
N GLN A 692 -71.94 -38.82 -29.38
CA GLN A 692 -71.01 -38.49 -28.29
C GLN A 692 -70.34 -37.11 -28.46
N ILE A 693 -70.10 -36.67 -29.71
CA ILE A 693 -69.60 -35.31 -30.00
C ILE A 693 -70.67 -34.25 -29.66
N ALA A 694 -71.94 -34.51 -29.93
CA ALA A 694 -73.03 -33.59 -29.57
C ALA A 694 -73.18 -33.43 -28.05
N GLU A 695 -73.10 -34.53 -27.30
CA GLU A 695 -73.11 -34.53 -25.83
C GLU A 695 -71.93 -33.72 -25.25
N LEU A 696 -70.74 -33.84 -25.84
CA LEU A 696 -69.56 -33.06 -25.45
C LEU A 696 -69.68 -31.55 -25.79
N ASP A 697 -70.35 -31.18 -26.88
CA ASP A 697 -70.58 -29.77 -27.23
C ASP A 697 -71.70 -29.13 -26.40
N ASP A 698 -72.68 -29.89 -25.89
CA ASP A 698 -73.63 -29.37 -24.89
C ASP A 698 -72.99 -29.24 -23.50
N LEU A 699 -72.14 -30.19 -23.08
CA LEU A 699 -71.30 -30.05 -21.88
C LEU A 699 -70.38 -28.82 -21.97
N LYS A 700 -69.81 -28.50 -23.14
CA LYS A 700 -69.08 -27.23 -23.37
C LYS A 700 -69.97 -26.01 -23.13
N LYS A 701 -71.20 -25.99 -23.65
CA LYS A 701 -72.12 -24.86 -23.45
C LYS A 701 -72.47 -24.67 -21.98
N ASP A 702 -72.54 -25.75 -21.20
CA ASP A 702 -72.76 -25.66 -19.75
C ASP A 702 -71.50 -25.19 -19.00
N ILE A 703 -70.30 -25.61 -19.40
CA ILE A 703 -69.03 -25.05 -18.91
C ILE A 703 -68.93 -23.55 -19.27
N GLU A 704 -69.39 -23.12 -20.44
CA GLU A 704 -69.44 -21.70 -20.80
C GLU A 704 -70.50 -20.90 -20.03
N LYS A 705 -71.62 -21.53 -19.62
CA LYS A 705 -72.59 -20.90 -18.71
C LYS A 705 -71.98 -20.73 -17.32
N LEU A 706 -71.26 -21.73 -16.82
CA LEU A 706 -70.55 -21.67 -15.54
C LEU A 706 -69.43 -20.61 -15.56
N ARG A 707 -68.63 -20.53 -16.64
CA ARG A 707 -67.65 -19.44 -16.85
C ARG A 707 -68.27 -18.04 -17.04
N ARG A 708 -69.58 -17.95 -17.28
CA ARG A 708 -70.33 -16.69 -17.25
C ARG A 708 -70.96 -16.41 -15.89
N ALA A 709 -71.14 -17.42 -15.04
CA ALA A 709 -71.50 -17.27 -13.62
C ALA A 709 -70.27 -16.92 -12.74
N GLU A 710 -69.07 -17.36 -13.10
CA GLU A 710 -67.80 -16.83 -12.53
C GLU A 710 -67.55 -15.34 -12.87
N GLY A 711 -68.46 -14.71 -13.62
CA GLY A 711 -68.52 -13.25 -13.79
C GLY A 711 -69.19 -12.49 -12.63
N GLU A 712 -69.75 -13.18 -11.63
CA GLU A 712 -70.47 -12.58 -10.50
C GLU A 712 -69.54 -12.20 -9.33
N LEU A 713 -68.49 -11.41 -9.61
CA LEU A 713 -67.65 -10.75 -8.60
C LEU A 713 -67.79 -9.21 -8.60
N ASN A 714 -69.00 -8.73 -8.94
CA ASN A 714 -69.35 -7.30 -8.97
C ASN A 714 -69.78 -6.72 -7.60
N GLU A 715 -69.60 -7.44 -6.49
CA GLU A 715 -69.80 -6.90 -5.13
C GLU A 715 -68.96 -5.65 -4.84
N SER A 716 -67.83 -5.49 -5.56
CA SER A 716 -67.00 -4.29 -5.53
C SER A 716 -67.77 -3.01 -5.90
N ASP A 717 -68.66 -3.10 -6.89
CA ASP A 717 -69.28 -1.94 -7.53
C ASP A 717 -70.44 -1.38 -6.68
N ASP A 718 -71.13 -2.23 -5.92
CA ASP A 718 -72.14 -1.80 -4.95
C ASP A 718 -71.50 -1.31 -3.63
N LYS A 719 -70.34 -1.84 -3.23
CA LYS A 719 -69.57 -1.30 -2.10
C LYS A 719 -69.08 0.14 -2.36
N VAL A 720 -68.71 0.45 -3.60
CA VAL A 720 -68.38 1.83 -4.02
C VAL A 720 -69.62 2.74 -3.95
N LYS A 721 -70.82 2.25 -4.29
CA LYS A 721 -72.07 3.04 -4.22
C LYS A 721 -72.46 3.34 -2.77
N GLU A 722 -72.31 2.39 -1.84
CA GLU A 722 -72.50 2.64 -0.39
C GLU A 722 -71.58 3.75 0.12
N LEU A 723 -70.27 3.66 -0.13
CA LEU A 723 -69.29 4.64 0.33
C LEU A 723 -69.51 6.05 -0.27
N VAL A 724 -70.06 6.14 -1.48
CA VAL A 724 -70.46 7.42 -2.09
C VAL A 724 -71.72 8.00 -1.42
N MET A 725 -72.69 7.17 -1.05
CA MET A 725 -73.88 7.63 -0.30
C MET A 725 -73.52 8.06 1.12
N GLU A 726 -72.62 7.35 1.79
CA GLU A 726 -72.15 7.70 3.14
C GLU A 726 -71.39 9.03 3.15
N ASN A 727 -70.49 9.25 2.17
CA ASN A 727 -69.80 10.54 1.97
C ASN A 727 -70.76 11.70 1.65
N LYS A 728 -71.93 11.44 1.07
CA LYS A 728 -72.99 12.45 0.87
C LYS A 728 -73.70 12.77 2.19
N ASN A 729 -74.10 11.74 2.95
CA ASN A 729 -74.80 11.88 4.23
C ASN A 729 -73.96 12.65 5.26
N ILE A 730 -72.65 12.39 5.34
CA ILE A 730 -71.71 13.12 6.21
C ILE A 730 -71.67 14.62 5.85
N LYS A 731 -71.69 14.99 4.55
CA LYS A 731 -71.73 16.40 4.13
C LYS A 731 -73.04 17.10 4.49
N GLU A 732 -74.17 16.41 4.38
CA GLU A 732 -75.47 16.94 4.77
C GLU A 732 -75.54 17.20 6.29
N GLN A 733 -74.96 16.32 7.11
CA GLN A 733 -74.83 16.54 8.56
C GLN A 733 -73.95 17.75 8.93
N VAL A 734 -72.86 18.00 8.20
CA VAL A 734 -72.02 19.19 8.40
C VAL A 734 -72.80 20.49 8.12
N THR A 735 -73.62 20.53 7.07
CA THR A 735 -74.45 21.72 6.79
C THR A 735 -75.50 22.00 7.87
N LEU A 736 -76.13 20.95 8.43
CA LEU A 736 -77.08 21.06 9.53
C LEU A 736 -76.45 21.59 10.82
N LEU A 737 -75.18 21.26 11.09
CA LEU A 737 -74.43 21.80 12.24
C LEU A 737 -74.07 23.28 12.06
N GLN A 738 -73.71 23.71 10.84
CA GLN A 738 -73.44 25.12 10.53
C GLN A 738 -74.73 25.98 10.64
N GLU A 739 -75.85 25.48 10.14
CA GLU A 739 -77.18 26.10 10.29
C GLU A 739 -77.59 26.27 11.78
N ARG A 740 -77.21 25.32 12.64
CA ARG A 740 -77.49 25.36 14.08
C ARG A 740 -76.63 26.38 14.83
N LEU A 741 -75.34 26.52 14.46
CA LEU A 741 -74.43 27.50 15.04
C LEU A 741 -74.92 28.95 14.76
N ARG A 742 -75.38 29.21 13.53
CA ARG A 742 -75.92 30.51 13.10
C ARG A 742 -77.14 30.94 13.93
N LYS A 743 -77.98 30.01 14.40
CA LYS A 743 -79.19 30.33 15.19
C LYS A 743 -78.87 30.80 16.60
N LEU A 744 -77.96 30.11 17.29
CA LEU A 744 -77.49 30.51 18.63
C LEU A 744 -76.88 31.93 18.62
N GLN A 745 -76.12 32.27 17.57
CA GLN A 745 -75.50 33.60 17.43
C GLN A 745 -76.53 34.74 17.27
N VAL A 746 -77.74 34.46 16.80
CA VAL A 746 -78.84 35.45 16.75
C VAL A 746 -79.52 35.58 18.12
N GLU A 747 -79.73 34.48 18.85
CA GLU A 747 -80.36 34.52 20.18
C GLU A 747 -79.56 35.34 21.21
N ASP A 748 -78.23 35.27 21.19
CA ASP A 748 -77.39 36.07 22.09
C ASP A 748 -77.43 37.57 21.74
N SER A 749 -77.59 37.93 20.46
CA SER A 749 -77.79 39.33 20.04
C SER A 749 -79.13 39.90 20.52
N ALA A 750 -80.17 39.07 20.64
CA ALA A 750 -81.46 39.49 21.17
C ALA A 750 -81.38 39.79 22.68
N LYS A 751 -80.81 38.88 23.47
CA LYS A 751 -80.65 39.02 24.94
C LYS A 751 -79.85 40.27 25.33
N ALA A 752 -78.86 40.65 24.52
CA ALA A 752 -78.08 41.87 24.72
C ALA A 752 -78.91 43.16 24.67
N SER A 753 -80.02 43.17 23.93
CA SER A 753 -80.90 44.35 23.79
C SER A 753 -81.90 44.51 24.95
N GLU A 754 -82.43 43.41 25.50
CA GLU A 754 -83.32 43.45 26.68
C GLU A 754 -82.62 43.99 27.92
N LEU A 755 -81.36 43.58 28.15
CA LEU A 755 -80.51 44.11 29.23
C LEU A 755 -80.29 45.63 29.12
N GLN A 756 -80.40 46.21 27.93
CA GLN A 756 -80.26 47.65 27.71
C GLN A 756 -81.59 48.41 27.92
N ALA A 757 -82.74 47.73 27.91
CA ALA A 757 -84.03 48.31 28.26
C ALA A 757 -84.18 48.46 29.78
N ILE A 758 -84.00 47.37 30.53
CA ILE A 758 -84.10 47.31 32.00
C ILE A 758 -83.21 48.37 32.69
N LYS A 759 -82.08 48.72 32.06
CA LYS A 759 -81.15 49.72 32.58
C LYS A 759 -81.70 51.16 32.54
N ARG A 760 -82.64 51.49 31.65
CA ARG A 760 -83.28 52.82 31.55
C ARG A 760 -84.37 53.01 32.60
N ASP A 761 -85.17 51.96 32.84
CA ASP A 761 -86.27 51.98 33.82
C ASP A 761 -85.75 52.23 35.26
N MET A 762 -84.54 51.75 35.55
CA MET A 762 -83.81 52.03 36.81
C MET A 762 -83.46 53.53 36.99
N GLU A 763 -83.15 54.25 35.91
CA GLU A 763 -82.77 55.66 35.96
C GLU A 763 -83.99 56.59 36.15
N GLU A 764 -85.17 56.18 35.67
CA GLU A 764 -86.41 56.96 35.81
C GLU A 764 -87.04 56.90 37.22
N ILE A 765 -86.71 55.85 38.00
CA ILE A 765 -87.12 55.71 39.41
C ILE A 765 -86.26 56.59 40.33
N HIS A 766 -84.94 56.69 40.06
CA HIS A 766 -84.01 57.45 40.90
C HIS A 766 -84.34 58.96 40.93
N ASN A 767 -84.69 59.54 39.77
CA ASN A 767 -84.92 60.98 39.62
C ASN A 767 -86.19 61.51 40.33
N LYS A 768 -87.06 60.67 40.87
CA LYS A 768 -88.33 61.09 41.50
C LYS A 768 -88.23 61.28 43.02
N ASN A 769 -87.14 60.88 43.67
CA ASN A 769 -87.10 60.73 45.14
C ASN A 769 -86.32 61.82 45.91
N THR A 770 -86.85 63.06 45.90
CA THR A 770 -86.45 64.21 46.76
C THR A 770 -85.02 64.76 46.53
N ASN A 771 -84.79 66.05 46.26
CA ASN A 771 -85.59 67.25 46.47
C ASN A 771 -85.93 67.52 47.95
N ASN A 772 -84.90 67.76 48.78
CA ASN A 772 -85.04 68.44 50.07
C ASN A 772 -83.75 69.20 50.50
N SER A 773 -83.93 70.42 51.02
CA SER A 773 -82.96 71.22 51.82
C SER A 773 -81.56 71.61 51.26
N ARG A 774 -81.54 72.63 50.40
CA ARG A 774 -80.73 73.87 50.51
C ARG A 774 -79.18 73.87 50.59
N HIS A 775 -78.45 72.75 50.53
CA HIS A 775 -76.97 72.76 50.34
C HIS A 775 -76.52 72.45 48.89
N SER A 776 -77.47 72.44 47.95
CA SER A 776 -77.32 71.94 46.57
C SER A 776 -76.08 72.41 45.76
N PRO A 777 -75.72 73.70 45.64
CA PRO A 777 -74.65 74.11 44.73
C PRO A 777 -73.25 73.73 45.23
N GLU A 778 -73.04 73.73 46.54
CA GLU A 778 -71.75 73.35 47.14
C GLU A 778 -71.60 71.83 47.19
N ILE A 779 -72.68 71.10 47.49
CA ILE A 779 -72.73 69.64 47.34
C ILE A 779 -72.47 69.24 45.89
N ALA A 780 -73.05 69.91 44.89
CA ALA A 780 -72.79 69.61 43.48
C ALA A 780 -71.32 69.83 43.10
N LYS A 781 -70.70 70.93 43.56
CA LYS A 781 -69.26 71.19 43.34
C LYS A 781 -68.37 70.15 44.01
N LEU A 782 -68.68 69.78 45.26
CA LEU A 782 -67.97 68.73 46.00
C LEU A 782 -68.21 67.34 45.40
N GLN A 783 -69.39 67.05 44.84
CA GLN A 783 -69.67 65.82 44.10
C GLN A 783 -68.87 65.74 42.80
N VAL A 784 -68.72 66.84 42.04
CA VAL A 784 -67.86 66.87 40.85
C VAL A 784 -66.39 66.72 41.24
N GLN A 785 -65.92 67.37 42.31
CA GLN A 785 -64.56 67.20 42.81
C GLN A 785 -64.31 65.78 43.33
N LEU A 786 -65.26 65.18 44.06
CA LEU A 786 -65.21 63.80 44.53
C LEU A 786 -65.25 62.82 43.35
N ARG A 787 -66.08 63.05 42.31
CA ARG A 787 -66.12 62.19 41.13
C ARG A 787 -64.84 62.28 40.31
N ASN A 788 -64.23 63.47 40.19
CA ASN A 788 -62.94 63.64 39.55
C ASN A 788 -61.81 62.96 40.36
N ALA A 789 -61.82 63.08 41.69
CA ALA A 789 -60.87 62.38 42.56
C ALA A 789 -61.04 60.86 42.50
N GLN A 790 -62.28 60.35 42.52
CA GLN A 790 -62.60 58.94 42.29
C GLN A 790 -62.13 58.47 40.93
N LEU A 791 -62.30 59.26 39.87
CA LEU A 791 -61.89 58.88 38.51
C LEU A 791 -60.36 58.92 38.36
N GLN A 792 -59.65 59.82 39.07
CA GLN A 792 -58.20 59.77 39.23
C GLN A 792 -57.75 58.56 40.05
N GLU A 793 -58.49 58.16 41.08
CA GLU A 793 -58.22 56.96 41.88
C GLU A 793 -58.53 55.66 41.12
N GLU A 794 -59.53 55.65 40.24
CA GLU A 794 -59.85 54.59 39.28
C GLU A 794 -58.70 54.46 38.26
N LEU A 795 -58.24 55.57 37.66
CA LEU A 795 -57.08 55.60 36.75
C LEU A 795 -55.79 55.14 37.44
N HIS A 796 -55.43 55.69 38.60
CA HIS A 796 -54.22 55.27 39.32
C HIS A 796 -54.29 53.81 39.81
N ARG A 797 -55.49 53.28 40.06
CA ARG A 797 -55.72 51.86 40.36
C ARG A 797 -55.52 51.00 39.11
N GLU A 798 -55.99 51.44 37.94
CA GLU A 798 -55.73 50.80 36.65
C GLU A 798 -54.23 50.83 36.28
N ASP A 799 -53.56 51.97 36.42
CA ASP A 799 -52.11 52.12 36.26
C ASP A 799 -51.34 51.15 37.17
N ASN A 800 -51.71 51.08 38.46
CA ASN A 800 -51.11 50.14 39.40
C ASN A 800 -51.33 48.67 39.00
N VAL A 801 -52.52 48.33 38.47
CA VAL A 801 -52.81 46.99 37.96
C VAL A 801 -51.99 46.70 36.69
N ASN A 802 -51.81 47.67 35.81
CA ASN A 802 -51.05 47.52 34.57
C ASN A 802 -49.53 47.47 34.83
N LEU A 803 -49.00 48.26 35.77
CA LEU A 803 -47.63 48.14 36.27
C LEU A 803 -47.39 46.79 36.96
N ARG A 804 -48.35 46.28 37.74
CA ARG A 804 -48.27 44.93 38.33
C ARG A 804 -48.21 43.84 37.26
N LYS A 805 -49.06 43.91 36.21
CA LYS A 805 -48.98 43.00 35.06
C LYS A 805 -47.62 43.09 34.37
N GLN A 806 -47.09 44.30 34.13
CA GLN A 806 -45.77 44.50 33.52
C GLN A 806 -44.65 43.86 34.36
N ILE A 807 -44.64 44.10 35.67
CA ILE A 807 -43.69 43.48 36.61
C ILE A 807 -43.83 41.95 36.60
N GLU A 808 -45.06 41.42 36.61
CA GLU A 808 -45.30 39.98 36.54
C GLU A 808 -44.80 39.37 35.22
N THR A 809 -45.00 40.05 34.09
CA THR A 809 -44.43 39.61 32.79
C THR A 809 -42.91 39.70 32.78
N ALA A 810 -42.30 40.73 33.37
CA ALA A 810 -40.85 40.87 33.48
C ALA A 810 -40.24 39.79 34.38
N ILE A 811 -40.91 39.42 35.48
CA ILE A 811 -40.53 38.29 36.34
C ILE A 811 -40.64 36.97 35.57
N LYS A 812 -41.75 36.72 34.87
CA LYS A 812 -41.92 35.51 34.03
C LYS A 812 -40.78 35.39 33.00
N VAL A 813 -40.53 36.45 32.23
CA VAL A 813 -39.44 36.51 31.25
C VAL A 813 -38.07 36.29 31.91
N LYS A 814 -37.80 36.91 33.08
CA LYS A 814 -36.57 36.67 33.86
C LYS A 814 -36.41 35.19 34.24
N THR A 815 -37.46 34.54 34.77
CA THR A 815 -37.40 33.11 35.14
C THR A 815 -37.26 32.18 33.93
N GLU A 816 -37.71 32.59 32.74
CA GLU A 816 -37.42 31.85 31.51
C GLU A 816 -35.96 32.00 31.08
N TYR A 817 -35.37 33.19 31.18
CA TYR A 817 -33.96 33.39 30.89
C TYR A 817 -33.06 32.68 31.91
N GLU A 818 -33.43 32.63 33.19
CA GLU A 818 -32.74 31.85 34.22
C GLU A 818 -32.80 30.34 33.92
N LYS A 819 -33.97 29.81 33.52
CA LYS A 819 -34.09 28.42 33.06
C LYS A 819 -33.23 28.13 31.83
N LYS A 820 -33.22 29.05 30.84
CA LYS A 820 -32.39 28.94 29.63
C LYS A 820 -30.90 28.95 29.98
N LEU A 821 -30.46 29.86 30.86
CA LEU A 821 -29.08 29.93 31.35
C LEU A 821 -28.68 28.64 32.08
N ASN A 822 -29.49 28.15 33.01
CA ASN A 822 -29.23 26.91 33.73
C ASN A 822 -29.16 25.70 32.78
N SER A 823 -30.01 25.66 31.74
CA SER A 823 -29.95 24.59 30.72
C SER A 823 -28.70 24.67 29.85
N LEU A 824 -28.25 25.88 29.49
CA LEU A 824 -27.00 26.09 28.75
C LEU A 824 -25.79 25.70 29.60
N GLN A 825 -25.77 26.07 30.88
CA GLN A 825 -24.72 25.67 31.82
C GLN A 825 -24.68 24.14 31.98
N ALA A 826 -25.82 23.47 32.15
CA ALA A 826 -25.87 22.01 32.18
C ALA A 826 -25.36 21.35 30.89
N THR A 827 -25.62 21.94 29.70
CA THR A 827 -25.03 21.43 28.45
C THR A 827 -23.53 21.73 28.34
N GLN A 828 -23.04 22.84 28.92
CA GLN A 828 -21.62 23.15 28.98
C GLN A 828 -20.87 22.18 29.91
N ASP A 829 -21.41 21.89 31.09
CA ASP A 829 -20.85 20.94 32.04
C ASP A 829 -20.81 19.52 31.47
N ALA A 830 -21.86 19.11 30.74
CA ALA A 830 -21.89 17.85 29.99
C ALA A 830 -20.83 17.81 28.88
N LEU A 831 -20.68 18.88 28.09
CA LEU A 831 -19.69 18.97 27.02
C LEU A 831 -18.24 18.97 27.56
N ILE A 832 -18.01 19.52 28.75
CA ILE A 832 -16.73 19.43 29.47
C ILE A 832 -16.48 17.99 29.94
N ALA A 833 -17.50 17.29 30.45
CA ALA A 833 -17.37 15.88 30.82
C ALA A 833 -17.04 14.98 29.61
N ASP A 834 -17.68 15.21 28.46
CA ASP A 834 -17.39 14.50 27.21
C ASP A 834 -16.01 14.87 26.63
N TYR A 835 -15.58 16.14 26.71
CA TYR A 835 -14.22 16.56 26.38
C TYR A 835 -13.19 15.79 27.22
N ASN A 836 -13.35 15.79 28.55
CA ASN A 836 -12.45 15.09 29.47
C ASN A 836 -12.44 13.58 29.17
N ARG A 837 -13.58 12.98 28.81
CA ARG A 837 -13.67 11.57 28.41
C ARG A 837 -12.93 11.29 27.10
N LEU A 838 -13.04 12.19 26.12
CA LEU A 838 -12.35 12.08 24.83
C LEU A 838 -10.83 12.28 24.98
N GLU A 839 -10.39 13.20 25.84
CA GLU A 839 -8.99 13.43 26.19
C GLU A 839 -8.38 12.20 26.87
N ASN A 840 -9.09 11.59 27.82
CA ASN A 840 -8.69 10.31 28.41
C ASN A 840 -8.61 9.17 27.38
N LEU A 841 -9.57 9.06 26.46
CA LEU A 841 -9.52 8.08 25.36
C LEU A 841 -8.34 8.33 24.41
N HIS A 842 -8.02 9.60 24.13
CA HIS A 842 -6.87 9.97 23.30
C HIS A 842 -5.53 9.60 23.97
N HIS A 843 -5.41 9.84 25.28
CA HIS A 843 -4.24 9.40 26.05
C HIS A 843 -4.09 7.87 26.10
N LEU A 844 -5.20 7.14 26.26
CA LEU A 844 -5.17 5.68 26.28
C LEU A 844 -4.77 5.10 24.91
N LEU A 845 -5.38 5.59 23.83
CA LEU A 845 -5.06 5.19 22.47
C LEU A 845 -3.62 5.57 22.07
N GLY A 846 -3.10 6.71 22.58
CA GLY A 846 -1.70 7.09 22.43
C GLY A 846 -0.74 6.12 23.12
N ALA A 847 -1.07 5.66 24.33
CA ALA A 847 -0.28 4.67 25.05
C ALA A 847 -0.28 3.30 24.35
N ASP A 848 -1.44 2.85 23.84
CA ASP A 848 -1.56 1.61 23.07
C ASP A 848 -0.83 1.71 21.71
N TYR A 849 -0.84 2.87 21.07
CA TYR A 849 -0.06 3.13 19.86
C TYR A 849 1.44 3.07 20.12
N ASP A 850 1.96 3.75 21.16
CA ASP A 850 3.39 3.68 21.49
C ASP A 850 3.82 2.28 21.94
N ARG A 851 2.95 1.55 22.65
CA ARG A 851 3.16 0.14 22.98
C ARG A 851 3.28 -0.74 21.74
N THR A 852 2.28 -0.72 20.87
CA THR A 852 2.26 -1.56 19.64
C THR A 852 3.39 -1.18 18.68
N LYS A 853 3.78 0.09 18.63
CA LYS A 853 4.97 0.60 17.93
C LYS A 853 6.29 0.03 18.50
N VAL A 854 6.43 -0.09 19.82
CA VAL A 854 7.58 -0.76 20.46
C VAL A 854 7.57 -2.26 20.18
N GLU A 855 6.42 -2.93 20.27
CA GLU A 855 6.27 -4.36 19.95
C GLU A 855 6.61 -4.64 18.46
N LEU A 856 6.17 -3.77 17.54
CA LEU A 856 6.53 -3.79 16.12
C LEU A 856 8.04 -3.61 15.90
N MET A 857 8.69 -2.68 16.62
CA MET A 857 10.15 -2.51 16.54
C MET A 857 10.89 -3.78 17.03
N GLN A 858 10.42 -4.41 18.12
CA GLN A 858 11.01 -5.65 18.63
C GLN A 858 10.80 -6.84 17.68
N LEU A 859 9.64 -6.95 17.03
CA LEU A 859 9.37 -7.96 16.00
C LEU A 859 10.23 -7.73 14.75
N LYS A 860 10.32 -6.49 14.27
CA LYS A 860 11.17 -6.11 13.13
C LYS A 860 12.66 -6.39 13.41
N GLN A 861 13.11 -6.18 14.65
CA GLN A 861 14.48 -6.52 15.07
C GLN A 861 14.69 -8.04 15.16
N ARG A 862 13.73 -8.81 15.69
CA ARG A 862 13.78 -10.29 15.69
C ARG A 862 13.85 -10.86 14.27
N ILE A 863 12.92 -10.47 13.39
CA ILE A 863 12.90 -10.88 11.98
C ILE A 863 14.20 -10.49 11.26
N LYS A 864 14.81 -9.35 11.60
CA LYS A 864 16.12 -8.96 11.05
C LYS A 864 17.24 -9.90 11.52
N VAL A 865 17.29 -10.27 12.80
CA VAL A 865 18.26 -11.22 13.33
C VAL A 865 18.04 -12.63 12.76
N GLU A 866 16.80 -13.09 12.67
CA GLU A 866 16.44 -14.38 12.08
C GLU A 866 16.80 -14.46 10.59
N ARG A 867 16.61 -13.39 9.82
CA ARG A 867 17.06 -13.30 8.42
C ARG A 867 18.59 -13.30 8.29
N MET A 868 19.32 -12.64 9.20
CA MET A 868 20.78 -12.71 9.23
C MET A 868 21.24 -14.15 9.53
N ASN A 869 20.73 -14.75 10.60
CA ASN A 869 21.07 -16.11 11.01
C ASN A 869 20.72 -17.15 9.94
N GLY A 870 19.55 -17.02 9.29
CA GLY A 870 19.14 -17.87 8.17
C GLY A 870 20.01 -17.70 6.92
N SER A 871 20.47 -16.47 6.64
CA SER A 871 21.46 -16.22 5.58
C SER A 871 22.84 -16.81 5.91
N GLU A 872 23.28 -16.75 7.16
CA GLU A 872 24.55 -17.35 7.62
C GLU A 872 24.48 -18.89 7.60
N LEU A 873 23.34 -19.49 8.00
CA LEU A 873 23.10 -20.93 7.88
C LEU A 873 23.08 -21.36 6.41
N SER A 874 22.26 -20.72 5.57
CA SER A 874 22.14 -21.09 4.15
C SER A 874 23.45 -20.89 3.37
N THR A 875 24.24 -19.85 3.67
CA THR A 875 25.56 -19.69 3.07
C THR A 875 26.57 -20.71 3.58
N ARG A 876 26.50 -21.12 4.86
CA ARG A 876 27.34 -22.19 5.43
C ARG A 876 27.01 -23.56 4.83
N GLU A 877 25.73 -23.89 4.68
CA GLU A 877 25.25 -25.09 3.99
C GLU A 877 25.66 -25.09 2.52
N LYS A 878 25.46 -23.97 1.81
CA LYS A 878 25.91 -23.81 0.42
C LYS A 878 27.43 -23.98 0.28
N MET A 879 28.24 -23.41 1.18
CA MET A 879 29.70 -23.64 1.17
C MET A 879 30.06 -25.11 1.42
N HIS A 880 29.30 -25.83 2.25
CA HIS A 880 29.51 -27.26 2.50
C HIS A 880 29.14 -28.13 1.28
N ILE A 881 28.00 -27.82 0.63
CA ILE A 881 27.55 -28.47 -0.61
C ILE A 881 28.51 -28.16 -1.77
N GLU A 882 28.99 -26.92 -1.89
CA GLU A 882 30.00 -26.57 -2.88
C GLU A 882 31.37 -27.22 -2.62
N ALA A 883 31.70 -27.57 -1.38
CA ALA A 883 32.93 -28.28 -1.04
C ALA A 883 32.82 -29.79 -1.33
N THR A 884 31.70 -30.42 -0.98
CA THR A 884 31.44 -31.84 -1.32
C THR A 884 31.37 -32.04 -2.84
N LEU A 885 30.60 -31.21 -3.56
CA LEU A 885 30.56 -31.22 -5.03
C LEU A 885 31.91 -30.88 -5.69
N ARG A 886 32.85 -30.22 -5.00
CA ARG A 886 34.22 -30.04 -5.50
C ARG A 886 35.03 -31.33 -5.34
N ASN A 887 35.00 -31.95 -4.15
CA ASN A 887 35.67 -33.21 -3.88
C ASN A 887 35.19 -34.33 -4.83
N GLU A 888 33.87 -34.48 -5.01
CA GLU A 888 33.28 -35.46 -5.93
C GLU A 888 33.71 -35.24 -7.38
N ARG A 889 33.89 -33.98 -7.82
CA ARG A 889 34.40 -33.65 -9.16
C ARG A 889 35.89 -33.95 -9.28
N GLU A 890 36.69 -33.70 -8.25
CA GLU A 890 38.12 -34.03 -8.25
C GLU A 890 38.35 -35.54 -8.25
N GLU A 891 37.54 -36.31 -7.51
CA GLU A 891 37.55 -37.77 -7.51
C GLU A 891 37.04 -38.36 -8.83
N SER A 892 35.94 -37.82 -9.38
CA SER A 892 35.45 -38.19 -10.72
C SER A 892 36.50 -37.91 -11.81
N GLN A 893 37.22 -36.79 -11.74
CA GLN A 893 38.33 -36.49 -12.65
C GLN A 893 39.54 -37.41 -12.44
N LYS A 894 39.79 -37.88 -11.21
CA LYS A 894 40.84 -38.87 -10.94
C LYS A 894 40.49 -40.22 -11.58
N ILE A 895 39.26 -40.69 -11.39
CA ILE A 895 38.75 -41.92 -12.02
C ILE A 895 38.78 -41.81 -13.55
N LEU A 896 38.38 -40.65 -14.11
CA LEU A 896 38.46 -40.40 -15.55
C LEU A 896 39.90 -40.50 -16.07
N ARG A 897 40.88 -39.86 -15.42
CA ARG A 897 42.30 -39.96 -15.78
C ARG A 897 42.83 -41.39 -15.67
N GLU A 898 42.39 -42.14 -14.67
CA GLU A 898 42.78 -43.56 -14.50
C GLU A 898 42.21 -44.43 -15.64
N ALA A 899 40.96 -44.18 -16.07
CA ALA A 899 40.37 -44.82 -17.25
C ALA A 899 41.03 -44.37 -18.58
N GLU A 900 41.36 -43.10 -18.76
CA GLU A 900 42.10 -42.58 -19.92
C GLU A 900 43.49 -43.21 -20.06
N ASN A 901 44.19 -43.41 -18.93
CA ASN A 901 45.48 -44.09 -18.90
C ASN A 901 45.35 -45.57 -19.28
N GLU A 902 44.36 -46.29 -18.75
CA GLU A 902 44.16 -47.71 -19.08
C GLU A 902 43.64 -47.90 -20.52
N ILE A 903 42.80 -47.00 -21.04
CA ILE A 903 42.44 -46.95 -22.48
C ILE A 903 43.69 -46.74 -23.33
N SER A 904 44.56 -45.79 -22.97
CA SER A 904 45.82 -45.52 -23.69
C SER A 904 46.75 -46.72 -23.67
N ARG A 905 46.80 -47.45 -22.55
CA ARG A 905 47.55 -48.68 -22.39
C ARG A 905 46.99 -49.82 -23.25
N LEU A 906 45.68 -50.08 -23.18
CA LEU A 906 45.02 -51.12 -23.97
C LEU A 906 45.10 -50.83 -25.48
N GLN A 907 45.02 -49.56 -25.89
CA GLN A 907 45.30 -49.16 -27.28
C GLN A 907 46.73 -49.49 -27.71
N LYS A 908 47.72 -49.26 -26.83
CA LYS A 908 49.11 -49.63 -27.10
C LYS A 908 49.28 -51.15 -27.20
N GLU A 909 48.78 -51.91 -26.22
CA GLU A 909 48.85 -53.39 -26.22
C GLU A 909 48.16 -53.97 -27.46
N LEU A 910 47.00 -53.44 -27.86
CA LEU A 910 46.30 -53.82 -29.09
C LEU A 910 47.07 -53.40 -30.37
N SER A 911 47.82 -52.28 -30.35
CA SER A 911 48.71 -51.91 -31.45
C SER A 911 49.93 -52.83 -31.56
N ASP A 912 50.44 -53.33 -30.43
CA ASP A 912 51.53 -54.29 -30.36
C ASP A 912 51.08 -55.68 -30.85
N PHE A 913 49.90 -56.17 -30.42
CA PHE A 913 49.30 -57.39 -30.98
C PHE A 913 48.97 -57.28 -32.47
N ARG A 914 48.54 -56.11 -32.97
CA ARG A 914 48.38 -55.88 -34.42
C ARG A 914 49.72 -55.95 -35.16
N ARG A 915 50.77 -55.38 -34.59
CA ARG A 915 52.14 -55.43 -35.14
C ARG A 915 52.70 -56.85 -35.16
N GLU A 916 52.46 -57.63 -34.09
CA GLU A 916 52.84 -59.04 -34.00
C GLU A 916 52.08 -59.90 -35.01
N ASN A 917 50.75 -59.76 -35.12
CA ASN A 917 49.95 -60.47 -36.12
C ASN A 917 50.39 -60.14 -37.55
N CYS A 918 50.70 -58.87 -37.85
CA CYS A 918 51.26 -58.48 -39.16
C CYS A 918 52.65 -59.08 -39.42
N ALA A 919 53.49 -59.28 -38.40
CA ALA A 919 54.76 -59.97 -38.54
C ALA A 919 54.58 -61.48 -38.72
N MET A 920 53.62 -62.10 -38.00
CA MET A 920 53.28 -63.51 -38.14
C MET A 920 52.67 -63.84 -39.50
N LEU A 921 51.82 -62.95 -40.05
CA LEU A 921 51.29 -63.05 -41.41
C LEU A 921 52.41 -63.04 -42.46
N ARG A 922 53.36 -62.09 -42.36
CA ARG A 922 54.54 -62.05 -43.23
C ARG A 922 55.37 -63.33 -43.10
N ASN A 923 55.60 -63.82 -41.88
CA ASN A 923 56.31 -65.09 -41.64
C ASN A 923 55.57 -66.29 -42.27
N THR A 924 54.23 -66.29 -42.33
CA THR A 924 53.47 -67.34 -43.04
C THR A 924 53.51 -67.16 -44.56
N ASP A 925 53.46 -65.93 -45.06
CA ASP A 925 53.57 -65.63 -46.50
C ASP A 925 54.95 -66.05 -47.04
N GLU A 926 56.03 -65.65 -46.35
CA GLU A 926 57.41 -66.04 -46.67
C GLU A 926 57.60 -67.57 -46.67
N ARG A 927 57.02 -68.27 -45.68
CA ARG A 927 57.01 -69.75 -45.65
C ARG A 927 56.17 -70.34 -46.79
N SER A 928 55.08 -69.70 -47.20
CA SER A 928 54.26 -70.15 -48.33
C SER A 928 54.98 -69.98 -49.66
N ASP A 929 55.75 -68.90 -49.82
CA ASP A 929 56.60 -68.65 -50.99
C ASP A 929 57.80 -69.60 -51.03
N GLU A 930 58.43 -69.90 -49.89
CA GLU A 930 59.49 -70.91 -49.85
C GLU A 930 58.95 -72.31 -50.15
N LEU A 931 57.77 -72.68 -49.63
CA LEU A 931 57.07 -73.91 -50.04
C LEU A 931 56.73 -73.91 -51.54
N ARG A 932 56.38 -72.76 -52.12
CA ARG A 932 56.11 -72.60 -53.56
C ARG A 932 57.39 -72.81 -54.38
N ARG A 933 58.52 -72.21 -53.96
CA ARG A 933 59.85 -72.43 -54.57
C ARG A 933 60.27 -73.89 -54.49
N LEU A 934 60.12 -74.52 -53.33
CA LEU A 934 60.43 -75.93 -53.11
C LEU A 934 59.57 -76.85 -53.99
N ARG A 935 58.26 -76.59 -54.14
CA ARG A 935 57.40 -77.34 -55.08
C ARG A 935 57.81 -77.15 -56.54
N VAL A 936 58.24 -75.96 -56.96
CA VAL A 936 58.76 -75.72 -58.31
C VAL A 936 60.08 -76.46 -58.53
N ALA A 937 60.97 -76.46 -57.55
CA ALA A 937 62.21 -77.24 -57.57
C ALA A 937 61.94 -78.76 -57.61
N GLU A 938 60.95 -79.25 -56.84
CA GLU A 938 60.51 -80.64 -56.84
C GLU A 938 59.91 -81.04 -58.19
N CYS A 939 59.09 -80.19 -58.81
CA CYS A 939 58.56 -80.44 -60.16
C CYS A 939 59.67 -80.45 -61.22
N SER A 940 60.67 -79.57 -61.09
CA SER A 940 61.87 -79.59 -61.94
C SER A 940 62.67 -80.88 -61.77
N GLN A 941 62.90 -81.32 -60.53
CA GLN A 941 63.55 -82.61 -60.22
C GLN A 941 62.73 -83.80 -60.73
N LYS A 942 61.41 -83.80 -60.59
CA LYS A 942 60.52 -84.82 -61.19
C LYS A 942 60.61 -84.82 -62.71
N SER A 943 60.73 -83.66 -63.35
CA SER A 943 60.93 -83.55 -64.81
C SER A 943 62.29 -84.09 -65.24
N THR A 944 63.38 -83.83 -64.51
CA THR A 944 64.71 -84.38 -64.84
C THR A 944 64.78 -85.88 -64.54
N ILE A 945 64.18 -86.35 -63.44
CA ILE A 945 64.01 -87.78 -63.14
C ILE A 945 63.19 -88.48 -64.23
N ASN A 946 62.10 -87.89 -64.71
CA ASN A 946 61.31 -88.47 -65.80
C ASN A 946 62.08 -88.48 -67.13
N SER A 947 62.88 -87.46 -67.42
CA SER A 947 63.79 -87.44 -68.57
C SER A 947 64.86 -88.54 -68.47
N LEU A 948 65.47 -88.72 -67.29
CA LEU A 948 66.43 -89.79 -67.01
C LEU A 948 65.79 -91.18 -67.05
N ASN A 949 64.55 -91.33 -66.57
CA ASN A 949 63.79 -92.57 -66.73
C ASN A 949 63.47 -92.85 -68.21
N GLY A 950 63.22 -91.81 -69.01
CA GLY A 950 63.07 -91.91 -70.46
C GLY A 950 64.34 -92.38 -71.16
N THR A 951 65.52 -91.84 -70.81
CA THR A 951 66.80 -92.32 -71.37
C THR A 951 67.17 -93.72 -70.87
N ILE A 952 66.84 -94.07 -69.63
CA ILE A 952 66.96 -95.45 -69.10
C ILE A 952 66.03 -96.40 -69.87
N GLN A 953 64.79 -96.03 -70.15
CA GLN A 953 63.87 -96.85 -70.96
C GLN A 953 64.39 -97.01 -72.40
N GLN A 954 64.96 -95.97 -73.01
CA GLN A 954 65.61 -96.07 -74.32
C GLN A 954 66.85 -96.98 -74.27
N LEU A 955 67.67 -96.92 -73.22
CA LEU A 955 68.82 -97.81 -73.05
C LEU A 955 68.37 -99.27 -72.85
N ASN A 956 67.36 -99.51 -72.03
CA ASN A 956 66.77 -100.84 -71.83
C ASN A 956 66.16 -101.39 -73.13
N HIS A 957 65.45 -100.56 -73.91
CA HIS A 957 64.92 -100.98 -75.21
C HIS A 957 66.03 -101.30 -76.22
N ASN A 958 67.13 -100.53 -76.22
CA ASN A 958 68.31 -100.88 -77.03
C ASN A 958 68.97 -102.19 -76.55
N GLN A 959 68.98 -102.48 -75.25
CA GLN A 959 69.42 -103.78 -74.73
C GLN A 959 68.49 -104.92 -75.18
N GLU A 960 67.17 -104.77 -75.03
CA GLU A 960 66.18 -105.76 -75.52
C GLU A 960 66.29 -106.00 -77.03
N LEU A 961 66.48 -104.96 -77.84
CA LEU A 961 66.70 -105.12 -79.29
C LEU A 961 68.00 -105.88 -79.58
N HIS A 962 69.05 -105.64 -78.78
CA HIS A 962 70.31 -106.36 -78.91
C HIS A 962 70.19 -107.84 -78.48
N GLU A 963 69.44 -108.13 -77.41
CA GLU A 963 69.12 -109.49 -76.96
C GLU A 963 68.23 -110.23 -77.98
N ARG A 964 67.20 -109.58 -78.53
CA ARG A 964 66.39 -110.14 -79.63
C ARG A 964 67.25 -110.43 -80.86
N SER A 965 68.13 -109.52 -81.26
CA SER A 965 69.07 -109.76 -82.38
C SER A 965 70.08 -110.90 -82.12
N LEU A 966 70.37 -111.23 -80.86
CA LEU A 966 71.15 -112.42 -80.50
C LEU A 966 70.28 -113.68 -80.58
N ASN A 967 69.08 -113.65 -80.00
CA ASN A 967 68.13 -114.77 -80.01
C ASN A 967 67.62 -115.11 -81.43
N ASP A 968 67.52 -114.13 -82.33
CA ASP A 968 67.21 -114.32 -83.75
C ASP A 968 68.36 -115.06 -84.49
N LYS A 969 69.62 -114.85 -84.07
CA LYS A 969 70.76 -115.66 -84.58
C LYS A 969 70.73 -117.08 -84.01
N ASP A 970 70.45 -117.24 -82.72
CA ASP A 970 70.40 -118.56 -82.09
C ASP A 970 69.23 -119.40 -82.62
N THR A 971 68.07 -118.79 -82.91
CA THR A 971 66.95 -119.45 -83.60
C THR A 971 67.24 -119.74 -85.06
N PHE A 972 67.95 -118.87 -85.79
CA PHE A 972 68.45 -119.19 -87.14
C PHE A 972 69.40 -120.41 -87.12
N HIS A 973 70.30 -120.48 -86.14
CA HIS A 973 71.18 -121.64 -85.91
C HIS A 973 70.45 -122.88 -85.38
N ALA A 974 69.25 -122.76 -84.83
CA ALA A 974 68.37 -123.89 -84.53
C ALA A 974 67.67 -124.39 -85.80
N LEU A 975 67.04 -123.50 -86.57
CA LEU A 975 66.30 -123.83 -87.79
C LEU A 975 67.23 -124.42 -88.88
N GLN A 976 68.49 -124.00 -88.92
CA GLN A 976 69.55 -124.62 -89.72
C GLN A 976 69.84 -126.09 -89.32
N ARG A 977 69.78 -126.44 -88.03
CA ARG A 977 69.94 -127.82 -87.54
C ARG A 977 68.70 -128.66 -87.83
N ASP A 978 67.50 -128.12 -87.63
CA ASP A 978 66.25 -128.81 -87.92
C ASP A 978 66.14 -129.17 -89.42
N LEU A 979 66.59 -128.28 -90.31
CA LEU A 979 66.71 -128.57 -91.75
C LEU A 979 67.69 -129.71 -92.06
N GLN A 980 68.79 -129.84 -91.30
CA GLN A 980 69.69 -130.99 -91.42
C GLN A 980 69.04 -132.29 -90.93
N GLU A 981 68.28 -132.28 -89.82
CA GLU A 981 67.55 -133.47 -89.35
C GLU A 981 66.40 -133.87 -90.29
N GLN A 982 65.72 -132.91 -90.92
CA GLN A 982 64.70 -133.19 -91.94
C GLN A 982 65.30 -133.87 -93.18
N LEU A 983 66.50 -133.47 -93.62
CA LEU A 983 67.22 -134.16 -94.70
C LEU A 983 67.62 -135.61 -94.32
N VAL A 984 67.95 -135.88 -93.06
CA VAL A 984 68.24 -137.23 -92.57
C VAL A 984 66.97 -138.09 -92.50
N THR A 985 65.85 -137.54 -92.02
CA THR A 985 64.58 -138.29 -91.95
C THR A 985 63.96 -138.55 -93.33
N LEU A 986 64.13 -137.65 -94.30
CA LEU A 986 63.71 -137.88 -95.69
C LEU A 986 64.45 -139.07 -96.34
N ARG A 987 65.78 -139.19 -96.13
CA ARG A 987 66.54 -140.38 -96.56
C ARG A 987 65.99 -141.67 -95.94
N ARG A 988 65.69 -141.63 -94.63
CA ARG A 988 65.16 -142.77 -93.86
C ARG A 988 63.71 -143.14 -94.22
N ASN A 989 62.95 -142.22 -94.83
CA ASN A 989 61.61 -142.48 -95.33
C ASN A 989 61.61 -143.04 -96.76
N LYS A 990 62.61 -142.70 -97.60
CA LYS A 990 62.85 -143.35 -98.90
C LYS A 990 63.09 -144.85 -98.69
N GLU A 991 64.02 -145.18 -97.80
CA GLU A 991 64.43 -146.54 -97.43
C GLU A 991 63.22 -147.40 -97.00
N LYS A 992 62.32 -146.84 -96.19
CA LYS A 992 61.07 -147.50 -95.72
C LYS A 992 59.95 -147.58 -96.76
N LEU A 993 60.03 -146.83 -97.86
CA LEU A 993 59.13 -147.00 -99.02
C LEU A 993 59.61 -148.14 -99.90
N GLU A 994 60.93 -148.31 -100.03
CA GLU A 994 61.56 -149.42 -100.74
C GLU A 994 61.29 -150.77 -100.03
N GLU A 995 61.32 -150.82 -98.69
CA GLU A 995 60.84 -151.98 -97.91
C GLU A 995 59.35 -152.28 -98.15
N LYS A 996 58.47 -151.28 -97.98
CA LYS A 996 57.00 -151.50 -98.00
C LYS A 996 56.44 -152.02 -99.31
N ILE A 997 57.09 -151.73 -100.44
CA ILE A 997 56.70 -152.26 -101.75
C ILE A 997 57.10 -153.74 -101.87
N MET A 998 58.18 -154.19 -101.21
CA MET A 998 58.57 -155.61 -101.20
C MET A 998 57.79 -156.47 -100.19
N ASP A 999 57.18 -155.88 -99.17
CA ASP A 999 56.30 -156.59 -98.23
C ASP A 999 54.85 -156.76 -98.73
N GLN A 1000 54.41 -155.97 -99.71
CA GLN A 1000 53.05 -156.02 -100.28
C GLN A 1000 52.83 -157.23 -101.25
N TYR A 1001 53.57 -158.32 -101.03
CA TYR A 1001 53.90 -159.30 -102.07
C TYR A 1001 53.08 -160.60 -102.07
N LYS A 1002 52.70 -161.28 -100.97
CA LYS A 1002 52.92 -161.04 -99.54
C LYS A 1002 51.82 -161.72 -98.72
N SER A 1003 50.68 -161.04 -98.60
CA SER A 1003 49.62 -161.32 -97.61
C SER A 1003 48.45 -162.18 -98.09
N MET A 1004 48.54 -162.79 -99.28
CA MET A 1004 47.60 -163.82 -99.76
C MET A 1004 47.90 -165.23 -99.18
N ASP A 1005 48.54 -165.33 -98.00
CA ASP A 1005 48.39 -166.51 -97.12
C ASP A 1005 48.77 -166.25 -95.64
N SER A 1006 48.36 -167.16 -94.75
CA SER A 1006 48.86 -167.36 -93.37
C SER A 1006 48.66 -166.29 -92.26
N ARG A 1007 47.43 -166.25 -91.73
CA ARG A 1007 47.04 -166.31 -90.28
C ARG A 1007 47.90 -165.62 -89.16
N LYS A 1008 47.27 -164.66 -88.48
CA LYS A 1008 47.10 -164.48 -87.00
C LYS A 1008 48.23 -164.87 -86.00
N ILE A 1009 48.57 -163.96 -85.06
CA ILE A 1009 48.63 -164.21 -83.60
C ILE A 1009 48.67 -162.88 -82.78
N LYS A 1010 48.50 -162.94 -81.46
CA LYS A 1010 48.51 -161.81 -80.50
C LYS A 1010 49.88 -161.74 -79.77
N GLU A 1011 50.30 -160.58 -79.26
CA GLU A 1011 50.68 -160.41 -77.82
C GLU A 1011 50.91 -158.95 -77.38
N LYS A 1012 51.41 -158.73 -76.14
CA LYS A 1012 51.31 -157.48 -75.36
C LYS A 1012 52.50 -157.33 -74.39
N GLN A 1013 52.88 -156.07 -74.06
CA GLN A 1013 53.90 -155.68 -73.06
C GLN A 1013 55.36 -156.01 -73.47
N THR A 1014 56.39 -155.26 -73.07
CA THR A 1014 57.00 -155.29 -71.72
C THR A 1014 57.79 -154.03 -71.32
N LEU A 1015 57.93 -153.86 -69.98
CA LEU A 1015 59.06 -153.31 -69.19
C LEU A 1015 59.75 -151.98 -69.64
N MET A 1016 59.84 -150.88 -68.87
CA MET A 1016 59.96 -150.60 -67.41
C MET A 1016 61.34 -150.88 -66.79
N LYS A 1017 61.84 -149.89 -66.00
CA LYS A 1017 62.99 -149.83 -65.04
C LYS A 1017 64.09 -148.82 -65.47
N ARG A 1018 64.41 -147.80 -64.65
CA ARG A 1018 65.38 -147.74 -63.50
C ARG A 1018 66.84 -147.82 -63.97
N ALA A 1019 67.83 -147.05 -63.46
CA ALA A 1019 67.81 -146.08 -62.35
C ALA A 1019 69.03 -145.11 -62.38
N ALA A 1020 69.03 -144.13 -61.47
CA ALA A 1020 70.18 -143.58 -60.74
C ALA A 1020 71.40 -143.00 -61.49
N LYS A 1021 71.42 -141.67 -61.62
CA LYS A 1021 72.51 -140.76 -61.20
C LYS A 1021 71.91 -139.35 -61.06
N ALA A 1022 72.08 -138.57 -59.98
CA ALA A 1022 73.17 -138.41 -59.02
C ALA A 1022 74.40 -137.64 -59.54
N LEU A 1023 74.16 -136.49 -60.20
CA LEU A 1023 75.04 -135.30 -60.15
C LEU A 1023 74.33 -134.07 -60.75
N MET A 1024 74.02 -133.05 -59.95
CA MET A 1024 74.07 -131.63 -60.33
C MET A 1024 74.39 -130.79 -59.07
N PRO A 1025 75.27 -129.78 -59.12
CA PRO A 1025 75.98 -129.34 -57.91
C PRO A 1025 75.40 -128.11 -57.20
N LYS A 1026 75.86 -127.90 -55.97
CA LYS A 1026 75.69 -126.65 -55.19
C LYS A 1026 76.68 -125.56 -55.66
N ALA A 1027 76.33 -124.31 -55.33
CA ALA A 1027 77.23 -123.13 -55.24
C ALA A 1027 77.74 -122.58 -56.59
N THR A 1028 77.94 -121.27 -56.80
CA THR A 1028 77.88 -120.06 -55.93
C THR A 1028 77.63 -118.83 -56.86
N THR A 1029 77.10 -117.65 -56.51
CA THR A 1029 76.75 -116.94 -55.25
C THR A 1029 75.62 -115.94 -55.59
N ARG A 1030 74.68 -115.50 -54.72
CA ARG A 1030 74.82 -114.47 -53.65
C ARG A 1030 73.52 -114.36 -52.81
N LYS A 1031 73.69 -114.00 -51.52
CA LYS A 1031 72.84 -113.22 -50.57
C LYS A 1031 71.29 -113.25 -50.74
N ALA A 1032 70.48 -113.68 -49.75
CA ALA A 1032 70.18 -113.07 -48.42
C ALA A 1032 69.28 -111.81 -48.54
N ILE A 1033 68.08 -111.70 -47.90
CA ILE A 1033 67.76 -111.65 -46.45
C ILE A 1033 68.38 -110.38 -45.83
N GLN A 1034 67.66 -109.42 -45.21
CA GLN A 1034 66.67 -109.52 -44.10
C GLN A 1034 65.65 -108.32 -44.05
N ALA A 1035 64.70 -108.30 -43.09
CA ALA A 1035 63.66 -107.25 -42.85
C ALA A 1035 64.09 -106.20 -41.77
N PRO A 1036 63.32 -105.14 -41.33
CA PRO A 1036 61.94 -105.17 -40.78
C PRO A 1036 61.01 -103.92 -41.17
N PRO A 1037 60.18 -103.21 -40.33
CA PRO A 1037 58.75 -102.86 -40.63
C PRO A 1037 58.35 -101.34 -40.39
N PRO A 1038 57.10 -100.89 -40.02
CA PRO A 1038 55.70 -101.07 -40.50
C PRO A 1038 54.85 -99.76 -40.75
N ASN A 1039 53.54 -99.89 -41.10
CA ASN A 1039 52.37 -98.96 -40.94
C ASN A 1039 52.19 -97.67 -41.82
N GLY A 1040 50.93 -97.33 -42.18
CA GLY A 1040 50.49 -96.00 -42.70
C GLY A 1040 49.23 -96.00 -43.62
N SER A 1041 48.43 -94.91 -43.69
CA SER A 1041 47.03 -94.91 -44.24
C SER A 1041 46.65 -93.78 -45.25
N THR A 1042 45.77 -94.12 -46.22
CA THR A 1042 44.58 -93.37 -46.75
C THR A 1042 44.65 -91.95 -47.39
N THR A 1043 44.32 -91.87 -48.71
CA THR A 1043 43.20 -91.13 -49.42
C THR A 1043 42.86 -89.65 -49.11
N GLU A 1044 42.32 -88.78 -50.01
CA GLU A 1044 41.83 -88.88 -51.41
C GLU A 1044 41.88 -87.52 -52.20
N ASP A 1045 41.19 -87.35 -53.34
CA ASP A 1045 41.53 -86.39 -54.44
C ASP A 1045 40.40 -85.39 -54.90
N SER A 1046 40.60 -84.65 -56.02
CA SER A 1046 40.00 -83.32 -56.34
C SER A 1046 39.28 -83.18 -57.71
N SER A 1047 38.25 -82.30 -57.84
CA SER A 1047 37.53 -81.91 -59.10
C SER A 1047 36.41 -80.83 -58.85
N ILE A 1048 35.93 -79.90 -59.72
CA ILE A 1048 36.49 -79.04 -60.80
C ILE A 1048 35.56 -77.80 -61.10
N ASP A 1049 36.17 -76.62 -61.33
CA ASP A 1049 35.89 -75.40 -62.16
C ASP A 1049 34.49 -74.76 -62.55
N GLU A 1050 34.59 -73.50 -63.03
CA GLU A 1050 33.77 -72.65 -63.96
C GLU A 1050 32.62 -71.64 -63.55
N THR A 1051 33.02 -70.36 -63.39
CA THR A 1051 32.50 -69.11 -64.08
C THR A 1051 31.22 -68.29 -63.70
N HIS A 1052 31.33 -66.98 -64.03
CA HIS A 1052 30.31 -65.92 -64.32
C HIS A 1052 29.56 -65.15 -63.20
N GLY A 1053 29.22 -63.88 -63.50
CA GLY A 1053 28.44 -62.94 -62.65
C GLY A 1053 28.25 -61.54 -63.30
N SER A 1054 27.39 -60.67 -62.73
CA SER A 1054 27.22 -59.25 -63.12
C SER A 1054 26.42 -58.43 -62.06
N PHE A 1055 26.45 -57.08 -62.18
CA PHE A 1055 25.80 -56.07 -61.29
C PHE A 1055 24.32 -55.79 -61.61
N VAL A 1056 23.56 -55.25 -60.64
CA VAL A 1056 22.58 -54.12 -60.77
C VAL A 1056 22.00 -53.71 -59.38
N SER A 1057 21.66 -52.42 -59.21
CA SER A 1057 21.01 -51.78 -58.02
C SER A 1057 19.57 -51.28 -58.40
N PRO A 1058 18.72 -50.58 -57.58
CA PRO A 1058 18.93 -49.89 -56.29
C PRO A 1058 17.87 -50.12 -55.15
N PRO A 1059 17.07 -49.14 -54.62
CA PRO A 1059 16.89 -48.81 -53.19
C PRO A 1059 15.52 -49.32 -52.61
N PRO A 1060 14.91 -48.88 -51.46
CA PRO A 1060 15.20 -47.85 -50.42
C PRO A 1060 15.20 -48.48 -48.97
N PRO A 1061 14.80 -47.88 -47.80
CA PRO A 1061 14.39 -46.51 -47.40
C PRO A 1061 15.17 -45.91 -46.19
N ALA A 1062 14.51 -45.56 -45.06
CA ALA A 1062 15.02 -44.66 -44.02
C ALA A 1062 14.35 -44.80 -42.61
N ALA A 1063 14.95 -44.12 -41.60
CA ALA A 1063 14.45 -43.76 -40.25
C ALA A 1063 14.38 -44.91 -39.19
N ALA A 1064 14.41 -44.66 -37.86
CA ALA A 1064 14.32 -43.40 -37.10
C ALA A 1064 15.04 -43.41 -35.71
N VAL A 1065 15.40 -42.21 -35.21
CA VAL A 1065 15.42 -41.72 -33.79
C VAL A 1065 16.08 -42.55 -32.66
N ALA A 1066 17.04 -41.93 -31.94
CA ALA A 1066 17.07 -41.88 -30.45
C ALA A 1066 18.11 -40.89 -29.85
N ALA A 1067 17.71 -40.22 -28.75
CA ALA A 1067 18.48 -39.77 -27.56
C ALA A 1067 19.72 -38.83 -27.63
N LEU A 1068 19.63 -37.75 -26.82
CA LEU A 1068 20.71 -37.03 -26.11
C LEU A 1068 21.01 -37.72 -24.74
N PRO A 1069 21.90 -37.21 -23.85
CA PRO A 1069 23.22 -36.57 -23.99
C PRO A 1069 24.28 -37.22 -23.04
N THR A 1070 25.49 -36.64 -22.88
CA THR A 1070 25.98 -36.00 -21.62
C THR A 1070 27.48 -35.65 -21.68
N THR A 1071 27.86 -34.47 -21.13
CA THR A 1071 29.08 -34.13 -20.32
C THR A 1071 30.49 -34.66 -20.70
N THR A 1072 31.62 -33.96 -20.56
CA THR A 1072 31.97 -32.59 -20.06
C THR A 1072 33.45 -32.28 -20.37
N THR A 1073 33.90 -31.05 -20.10
CA THR A 1073 35.29 -30.68 -19.71
C THR A 1073 36.39 -30.76 -20.81
N SER A 1074 37.52 -30.05 -20.73
CA SER A 1074 38.00 -29.03 -19.76
C SER A 1074 39.16 -28.19 -20.31
N ALA A 1075 39.27 -26.92 -19.83
CA ALA A 1075 40.52 -26.23 -19.46
C ALA A 1075 41.61 -25.93 -20.55
N SER A 1076 42.53 -24.96 -20.38
CA SER A 1076 42.55 -23.69 -19.62
C SER A 1076 43.81 -22.87 -20.02
N SER A 1077 44.06 -21.75 -19.30
CA SER A 1077 45.41 -21.18 -19.05
C SER A 1077 46.05 -20.19 -20.05
N SER A 1078 45.76 -18.90 -19.80
CA SER A 1078 46.76 -17.85 -19.48
C SER A 1078 47.75 -17.26 -20.51
N ASN A 1079 48.11 -15.99 -20.23
CA ASN A 1079 49.28 -15.22 -20.68
C ASN A 1079 49.34 -14.70 -22.13
N GLY A 1080 50.04 -13.57 -22.30
CA GLY A 1080 50.56 -13.10 -23.59
C GLY A 1080 50.21 -11.65 -23.94
N GLN A 1081 51.02 -10.69 -23.49
CA GLN A 1081 51.11 -9.39 -24.18
C GLN A 1081 51.88 -9.59 -25.50
N SER A 1082 51.44 -8.94 -26.59
CA SER A 1082 52.33 -8.24 -27.52
C SER A 1082 51.51 -7.48 -28.57
N SER A 1083 52.14 -6.51 -29.22
CA SER A 1083 51.51 -5.53 -30.09
C SER A 1083 52.06 -5.53 -31.50
N SER A 1084 51.41 -4.75 -32.36
CA SER A 1084 51.99 -3.94 -33.44
C SER A 1084 52.46 -4.62 -34.74
N SER A 1085 52.36 -3.80 -35.81
CA SER A 1085 52.70 -4.05 -37.22
C SER A 1085 51.57 -4.69 -38.05
N GLN A 1086 51.14 -4.12 -39.19
CA GLN A 1086 51.58 -2.85 -39.80
C GLN A 1086 50.48 -2.19 -40.67
N THR A 1087 50.82 -1.00 -41.18
CA THR A 1087 50.16 -0.12 -42.16
C THR A 1087 49.43 -0.86 -43.33
N THR A 1088 48.52 -0.24 -44.11
CA THR A 1088 48.83 0.92 -44.99
C THR A 1088 47.59 1.59 -45.64
N ILE A 1089 47.34 2.86 -45.28
CA ILE A 1089 47.01 4.03 -46.16
C ILE A 1089 45.68 4.09 -47.01
N THR A 1090 44.83 5.07 -46.66
CA THR A 1090 43.87 5.89 -47.49
C THR A 1090 42.73 5.18 -48.28
N SER A 1091 41.63 5.81 -48.73
CA SER A 1091 41.35 7.24 -48.98
C SER A 1091 39.87 7.65 -48.80
N HIS A 1092 39.65 8.98 -48.79
CA HIS A 1092 38.44 9.77 -49.06
C HIS A 1092 37.49 9.19 -50.15
N SER A 1093 36.19 9.53 -50.24
CA SER A 1093 35.59 10.89 -50.23
C SER A 1093 34.07 10.90 -49.90
N ALA A 1094 33.43 12.08 -49.86
CA ALA A 1094 32.02 12.29 -49.48
C ALA A 1094 31.17 12.99 -50.57
N THR A 1095 29.88 13.27 -50.26
CA THR A 1095 28.88 14.04 -51.08
C THR A 1095 28.26 13.21 -52.24
N THR A 1096 26.97 13.27 -52.63
CA THR A 1096 26.01 14.41 -52.70
C THR A 1096 24.53 13.92 -52.73
N GLN A 1097 23.57 14.84 -52.51
CA GLN A 1097 22.12 14.76 -52.86
C GLN A 1097 21.90 14.87 -54.42
N PRO A 1098 20.68 14.81 -55.04
CA PRO A 1098 19.33 15.12 -54.52
C PRO A 1098 18.07 14.38 -55.08
N ILE A 1099 16.90 14.71 -54.47
CA ILE A 1099 15.53 14.94 -55.02
C ILE A 1099 15.07 14.23 -56.32
N ILE A 1100 13.88 13.57 -56.28
CA ILE A 1100 12.72 13.77 -57.21
C ILE A 1100 11.45 12.99 -56.72
N LYS A 1101 10.24 13.50 -57.00
CA LYS A 1101 8.92 12.83 -56.79
C LYS A 1101 8.47 12.05 -58.06
N PRO A 1102 7.40 11.24 -57.98
CA PRO A 1102 6.18 11.73 -58.66
C PRO A 1102 4.89 11.58 -57.85
N GLU A 1103 3.82 12.19 -58.34
CA GLU A 1103 2.45 12.18 -57.80
C GLU A 1103 1.50 11.48 -58.78
N THR A 1104 0.31 11.06 -58.32
CA THR A 1104 -0.87 10.88 -59.18
C THR A 1104 -2.15 10.87 -58.33
N ASP A 1105 -3.20 11.53 -58.81
CA ASP A 1105 -4.45 11.75 -58.07
C ASP A 1105 -5.46 10.60 -58.20
N SER A 1106 -6.34 10.47 -57.20
CA SER A 1106 -7.79 10.66 -57.41
C SER A 1106 -8.51 10.92 -56.08
N ALA A 1107 -9.68 11.59 -56.13
CA ALA A 1107 -10.35 12.11 -54.93
C ALA A 1107 -11.86 11.78 -54.89
N VAL A 1108 -12.38 11.50 -53.68
CA VAL A 1108 -13.84 11.46 -53.41
C VAL A 1108 -14.17 12.13 -52.07
N HIS A 1109 -14.96 13.21 -52.14
CA HIS A 1109 -15.90 13.82 -51.19
C HIS A 1109 -15.75 13.74 -49.65
N ARG A 1110 -15.97 14.91 -49.02
CA ARG A 1110 -16.39 15.10 -47.61
C ARG A 1110 -17.93 15.05 -47.49
N PHE A 1111 -18.41 14.87 -46.23
CA PHE A 1111 -19.71 15.20 -45.59
C PHE A 1111 -20.26 13.99 -44.80
N PHE A 1112 -21.02 14.07 -43.70
CA PHE A 1112 -21.60 15.19 -42.90
C PHE A 1112 -21.90 14.62 -41.48
N ARG A 1113 -21.62 15.26 -40.33
CA ARG A 1113 -22.57 15.98 -39.41
C ARG A 1113 -21.86 16.20 -38.05
N ARG A 1114 -21.83 17.42 -37.50
CA ARG A 1114 -22.83 18.15 -36.65
C ARG A 1114 -22.89 17.63 -35.20
N SER A 1115 -23.01 18.47 -34.17
CA SER A 1115 -22.93 19.96 -34.12
C SER A 1115 -22.91 20.50 -32.68
N SER A 1116 -22.31 21.68 -32.49
CA SER A 1116 -22.47 22.54 -31.31
C SER A 1116 -23.42 23.71 -31.57
N LEU A 1117 -24.26 24.05 -30.59
CA LEU A 1117 -25.19 25.20 -30.47
C LEU A 1117 -25.51 25.37 -28.96
N LEU A 1118 -25.79 26.53 -28.35
CA LEU A 1118 -25.88 27.96 -28.75
C LEU A 1118 -24.99 28.79 -27.77
N ARG A 1119 -24.48 30.03 -27.97
CA ARG A 1119 -24.68 31.19 -28.88
C ARG A 1119 -25.74 32.24 -28.47
N ARG A 1120 -25.29 33.45 -28.05
CA ARG A 1120 -25.81 34.85 -28.27
C ARG A 1120 -25.16 35.85 -27.27
N THR A 1121 -24.97 37.16 -27.48
CA THR A 1121 -24.73 38.00 -28.69
C THR A 1121 -24.09 39.37 -28.31
N ASN A 1122 -23.51 40.08 -29.30
CA ASN A 1122 -22.99 41.48 -29.28
C ASN A 1122 -24.16 42.52 -29.33
N PRO A 1123 -23.99 43.89 -29.44
CA PRO A 1123 -22.79 44.71 -29.76
C PRO A 1123 -22.58 46.11 -29.09
N LEU A 1124 -21.50 46.81 -29.51
CA LEU A 1124 -21.17 48.24 -29.28
C LEU A 1124 -22.03 49.20 -30.14
N PRO A 1125 -22.05 50.54 -29.89
CA PRO A 1125 -21.19 51.46 -30.71
C PRO A 1125 -20.83 52.88 -30.15
N ARG A 1126 -19.56 53.32 -30.37
CA ARG A 1126 -19.10 54.74 -30.57
C ARG A 1126 -19.35 55.72 -29.37
N ARG A 1127 -18.85 56.96 -29.24
CA ARG A 1127 -18.07 57.97 -30.02
C ARG A 1127 -17.56 59.03 -28.99
N SER A 1128 -16.56 59.91 -29.13
CA SER A 1128 -15.19 59.97 -29.71
C SER A 1128 -14.51 61.26 -29.19
N ASN A 1129 -13.19 61.45 -29.39
CA ASN A 1129 -12.46 62.72 -29.69
C ASN A 1129 -11.03 62.79 -29.06
N GLU A 1130 -10.05 62.92 -29.94
CA GLU A 1130 -8.70 63.49 -29.74
C GLU A 1130 -8.76 65.06 -29.76
N PRO A 1131 -7.69 65.88 -29.62
CA PRO A 1131 -6.28 65.60 -29.96
C PRO A 1131 -5.20 66.14 -29.00
N SER A 1132 -3.96 66.18 -29.50
CA SER A 1132 -2.66 66.36 -28.84
C SER A 1132 -2.05 67.77 -28.88
N LEU A 1133 -1.04 68.01 -28.02
CA LEU A 1133 0.15 68.88 -28.21
C LEU A 1133 -0.02 70.40 -28.52
N SER A 1134 0.55 71.29 -27.70
CA SER A 1134 1.86 71.96 -27.99
C SER A 1134 2.29 73.06 -26.98
N SER A 1135 3.60 73.34 -26.97
CA SER A 1135 4.26 74.67 -26.83
C SER A 1135 4.07 75.58 -25.58
N LEU A 1136 5.18 75.71 -24.83
CA LEU A 1136 5.79 76.96 -24.26
C LEU A 1136 5.69 78.20 -25.21
N PRO A 1137 5.91 79.48 -24.79
CA PRO A 1137 6.96 79.91 -23.83
C PRO A 1137 6.76 81.20 -22.98
N THR A 1138 7.78 81.52 -22.14
CA THR A 1138 8.29 82.87 -21.73
C THR A 1138 7.39 83.89 -20.99
N THR A 1139 7.83 84.73 -20.04
CA THR A 1139 9.07 84.90 -19.20
C THR A 1139 8.80 85.98 -18.11
N THR A 1140 9.63 86.08 -17.06
CA THR A 1140 10.47 87.29 -16.71
C THR A 1140 10.70 87.49 -15.19
N SER A 1141 11.98 87.61 -14.77
CA SER A 1141 12.50 88.23 -13.51
C SER A 1141 12.11 87.63 -12.14
N ALA A 1142 12.92 87.69 -11.06
CA ALA A 1142 14.38 87.93 -10.90
C ALA A 1142 14.87 87.40 -9.52
N PRO A 1143 16.20 87.17 -9.29
CA PRO A 1143 16.71 86.37 -8.15
C PRO A 1143 17.60 87.12 -7.14
N ILE A 1144 17.81 86.52 -5.94
CA ILE A 1144 18.87 86.87 -4.97
C ILE A 1144 19.41 85.58 -4.28
N ASN A 1145 20.75 85.42 -4.24
CA ASN A 1145 21.69 84.77 -3.27
C ASN A 1145 21.21 83.69 -2.25
N ASN A 1146 22.03 82.69 -1.83
CA ASN A 1146 23.47 82.44 -2.04
C ASN A 1146 23.91 80.98 -1.71
N ASN A 1147 24.93 80.48 -2.43
CA ASN A 1147 25.95 79.44 -2.07
C ASN A 1147 25.51 78.00 -1.64
N ASN A 1148 26.02 76.90 -2.21
CA ASN A 1148 27.40 76.41 -2.50
C ASN A 1148 28.10 75.79 -1.25
N LEU A 1149 28.91 74.71 -1.32
CA LEU A 1149 29.67 74.10 -2.44
C LEU A 1149 29.53 72.55 -2.56
N ASN A 1150 29.99 72.01 -3.70
CA ASN A 1150 30.40 70.62 -3.95
C ASN A 1150 31.94 70.51 -4.09
N THR A 1151 32.58 69.52 -3.45
CA THR A 1151 33.90 68.90 -3.77
C THR A 1151 34.06 67.65 -2.88
N ALA A 1152 34.62 66.48 -3.24
CA ALA A 1152 35.41 65.99 -4.38
C ALA A 1152 36.87 66.46 -4.48
N LEU A 1153 37.83 65.64 -4.01
CA LEU A 1153 39.20 65.42 -4.54
C LEU A 1153 39.97 64.34 -3.71
N PRO A 1154 40.97 63.61 -4.28
CA PRO A 1154 41.86 62.66 -3.59
C PRO A 1154 43.32 63.19 -3.64
N PRO A 1155 44.40 62.40 -3.84
CA PRO A 1155 44.83 61.10 -3.26
C PRO A 1155 46.16 61.25 -2.45
N LEU A 1156 46.73 60.16 -1.91
CA LEU A 1156 48.19 59.98 -1.79
C LEU A 1156 48.60 58.50 -1.57
N SER A 1157 49.81 58.15 -1.99
CA SER A 1157 50.51 56.85 -1.80
C SER A 1157 51.87 57.14 -1.12
N PRO A 1158 52.87 56.22 -0.98
CA PRO A 1158 52.93 54.78 -1.29
C PRO A 1158 53.62 53.90 -0.20
N LYS A 1159 53.70 52.56 -0.41
CA LYS A 1159 54.97 51.79 -0.52
C LYS A 1159 54.77 50.27 -0.70
N ASN A 1160 55.70 49.64 -1.41
CA ASN A 1160 55.79 48.19 -1.64
C ASN A 1160 56.31 47.43 -0.41
N ASN A 1161 55.97 46.13 -0.29
CA ASN A 1161 56.96 45.06 -0.55
C ASN A 1161 56.39 43.62 -0.53
N ASN A 1162 56.59 42.93 -1.65
CA ASN A 1162 57.20 41.60 -1.84
C ASN A 1162 57.00 40.43 -0.85
N ASN A 1163 56.84 39.25 -1.47
CA ASN A 1163 57.19 37.88 -1.05
C ASN A 1163 56.33 37.26 0.07
N GLN A 1164 55.76 36.04 -0.03
CA GLN A 1164 56.07 34.79 -0.77
C GLN A 1164 57.13 33.89 -0.09
N TYR A 1165 56.79 32.59 0.02
CA TYR A 1165 57.55 31.42 0.49
C TYR A 1165 57.71 31.13 2.01
N ALA A 1166 57.48 29.83 2.31
CA ALA A 1166 58.11 29.00 3.36
C ALA A 1166 57.74 29.31 4.84
N SER A 1167 57.81 28.35 5.79
CA SER A 1167 58.69 27.16 5.82
C SER A 1167 58.09 25.90 6.46
N LEU A 1168 58.55 24.74 5.97
CA LEU A 1168 58.50 23.44 6.63
C LEU A 1168 59.77 23.22 7.48
N ARG A 1169 59.62 22.68 8.71
CA ARG A 1169 60.60 21.80 9.41
C ARG A 1169 59.92 21.25 10.69
N ILE A 1170 59.50 19.98 10.76
CA ILE A 1170 60.27 18.72 10.85
C ILE A 1170 60.75 18.41 12.28
N LYS A 1171 60.01 17.48 12.91
CA LYS A 1171 60.39 16.37 13.82
C LYS A 1171 61.70 16.45 14.62
N ASN A 1172 61.61 16.06 15.90
CA ASN A 1172 62.32 14.86 16.38
C ASN A 1172 61.65 14.23 17.63
N ASN A 1173 61.96 12.96 17.88
CA ASN A 1173 61.50 12.10 18.99
C ASN A 1173 62.64 11.97 20.04
N PRO A 1174 62.43 11.57 21.32
CA PRO A 1174 62.31 10.13 21.63
C PRO A 1174 61.55 9.70 22.93
N ILE A 1175 60.68 8.70 22.81
CA ILE A 1175 60.85 7.30 23.32
C ILE A 1175 61.43 7.04 24.76
N ILE A 1176 60.58 6.42 25.59
CA ILE A 1176 60.81 5.37 26.66
C ILE A 1176 61.16 5.72 28.14
N SER A 1177 60.36 5.06 29.02
CA SER A 1177 60.66 4.40 30.32
C SER A 1177 60.17 4.96 31.67
N SER A 1178 59.61 4.04 32.48
CA SER A 1178 59.59 3.96 33.97
C SER A 1178 58.87 5.06 34.80
N GLN A 1179 58.36 4.84 36.03
CA GLN A 1179 58.00 3.62 36.81
C GLN A 1179 57.08 4.00 38.00
N LEU A 1180 56.46 2.98 38.62
CA LEU A 1180 55.97 2.82 40.01
C LEU A 1180 55.57 4.03 40.92
N LEU A 1181 54.38 3.87 41.52
CA LEU A 1181 54.06 3.91 42.98
C LEU A 1181 54.92 4.77 43.94
N GLN A 1182 54.22 5.54 44.80
CA GLN A 1182 54.20 5.21 46.25
C GLN A 1182 53.08 5.89 47.06
N SER A 1183 52.53 5.14 48.03
CA SER A 1183 51.77 5.59 49.22
C SER A 1183 52.69 5.52 50.46
N PRO A 1184 52.34 6.12 51.61
CA PRO A 1184 51.42 5.47 52.58
C PRO A 1184 50.43 6.52 53.21
N ASN A 1185 49.68 6.34 54.30
CA ASN A 1185 49.41 5.27 55.29
C ASN A 1185 47.98 5.51 55.86
N GLY A 1186 47.32 4.68 56.69
CA GLY A 1186 47.64 3.36 57.27
C GLY A 1186 46.60 2.97 58.35
N VAL A 1187 46.60 1.69 58.79
CA VAL A 1187 45.76 1.09 59.88
C VAL A 1187 44.25 0.96 59.56
N GLY A 1188 43.53 -0.13 59.86
CA GLY A 1188 43.93 -1.48 60.31
C GLY A 1188 42.76 -2.35 60.86
N CYS A 1189 42.90 -3.68 60.77
CA CYS A 1189 42.15 -4.76 61.49
C CYS A 1189 40.75 -5.27 61.00
N CYS A 1190 40.78 -6.43 60.32
CA CYS A 1190 40.06 -7.70 60.58
C CYS A 1190 38.52 -7.80 60.81
N GLY A 1191 37.84 -8.67 60.03
CA GLY A 1191 36.56 -9.29 60.41
C GLY A 1191 35.82 -10.06 59.29
N LEU A 1192 35.64 -11.39 59.44
CA LEU A 1192 34.79 -12.28 58.60
C LEU A 1192 33.86 -13.07 59.55
N PRO A 1193 32.61 -13.46 59.15
CA PRO A 1193 32.42 -14.75 58.45
C PRO A 1193 31.18 -14.85 57.52
N GLN A 1194 30.93 -16.07 57.00
CA GLN A 1194 29.80 -16.45 56.13
C GLN A 1194 28.58 -16.99 56.92
N ARG A 1195 27.34 -16.84 56.38
CA ARG A 1195 26.43 -17.96 55.95
C ARG A 1195 24.94 -17.58 55.80
N ARG A 1196 24.33 -18.10 54.71
CA ARG A 1196 22.91 -18.48 54.49
C ARG A 1196 21.79 -17.40 54.62
N ALA A 1197 20.70 -17.69 53.91
CA ALA A 1197 19.39 -16.99 53.90
C ALA A 1197 18.33 -17.93 54.56
N PRO A 1198 16.97 -17.77 54.46
CA PRO A 1198 16.15 -16.79 53.73
C PRO A 1198 14.83 -16.33 54.44
N ILE A 1199 13.88 -15.73 53.68
CA ILE A 1199 12.41 -15.64 53.89
C ILE A 1199 11.84 -14.54 54.83
N ALA A 1200 10.82 -13.82 54.30
CA ALA A 1200 9.73 -13.06 54.97
C ALA A 1200 10.09 -11.82 55.84
N ALA A 1201 9.13 -10.94 56.20
CA ALA A 1201 7.92 -10.38 55.55
C ALA A 1201 7.32 -9.30 56.49
N ILE A 1202 6.26 -8.59 56.04
CA ILE A 1202 5.28 -7.82 56.84
C ILE A 1202 5.77 -6.47 57.42
N ASP A 1203 5.11 -5.42 56.93
CA ASP A 1203 4.59 -4.19 57.58
C ASP A 1203 5.38 -3.50 58.72
N ASP A 1204 5.72 -2.23 58.48
CA ASP A 1204 6.07 -1.22 59.50
C ASP A 1204 4.93 -0.19 59.63
N GLU A 1205 4.44 0.04 60.84
CA GLU A 1205 3.45 1.07 61.16
C GLU A 1205 3.99 2.00 62.28
N ILE A 1206 3.87 3.32 62.10
CA ILE A 1206 3.95 4.38 63.15
C ILE A 1206 5.33 4.54 63.87
N GLY A 1207 5.93 5.72 64.01
CA GLY A 1207 5.54 7.09 63.62
C GLY A 1207 6.16 8.14 64.56
N ILE A 1208 5.50 9.32 64.67
CA ILE A 1208 5.70 10.37 65.70
C ILE A 1208 6.96 11.26 65.59
N ILE A 1209 6.75 12.57 65.36
CA ILE A 1209 7.29 13.69 66.17
C ILE A 1209 6.38 14.94 66.02
N LYS A 1210 6.43 15.85 67.01
CA LYS A 1210 5.51 17.00 67.20
C LYS A 1210 6.16 18.32 66.69
N GLY A 1211 5.46 19.43 66.42
CA GLY A 1211 4.03 19.74 66.64
C GLY A 1211 3.57 21.16 66.18
N ARG A 1212 2.50 21.66 66.81
CA ARG A 1212 1.64 22.84 66.50
C ARG A 1212 2.31 24.24 66.66
N PRO A 1213 1.76 25.35 66.10
CA PRO A 1213 0.41 25.95 66.37
C PRO A 1213 -0.44 26.21 65.08
N SER A 1214 -1.75 26.49 65.02
CA SER A 1214 -2.77 27.20 65.86
C SER A 1214 -2.65 28.74 65.79
N SER A 1215 -3.65 29.59 65.51
CA SER A 1215 -5.12 29.55 65.27
C SER A 1215 -5.47 30.56 64.12
N ALA A 1216 -6.68 30.85 63.61
CA ALA A 1216 -8.10 30.80 64.04
C ALA A 1216 -9.00 30.54 62.78
N TYR A 1217 -10.21 29.94 62.82
CA TYR A 1217 -11.51 30.42 63.36
C TYR A 1217 -12.02 31.71 62.67
N GLU A 1218 -13.00 31.59 61.74
CA GLU A 1218 -14.46 31.86 61.89
C GLU A 1218 -14.83 33.34 61.59
N ASN A 1219 -16.00 33.74 61.08
CA ASN A 1219 -17.21 33.12 60.50
C ASN A 1219 -17.83 34.17 59.51
N ALA A 1220 -18.87 33.93 58.69
CA ALA A 1220 -19.90 32.89 58.67
C ALA A 1220 -20.29 32.52 57.20
#